data_AF-A0A6A3KJQ0-F1
#
_entry.id   AF-A0A6A3KJQ0-F1
#
_cell.length_a   1.000
_cell.length_b   1.000
_cell.length_c   1.000
_cell.angle_alpha   90.00
_cell.angle_beta   90.00
_cell.angle_gamma   90.00
#
_symmetry.space_group_name_H-M   'P 1'
#
loop_
_entity.id
_entity.type
_entity.pdbx_description
1 polymer ?
#
loop_
_entity_poly.entity_id
_entity_poly.type
_entity_poly.pdbx_seq_one_letter_code
_entity_poly.pdbx_strand_id
1 'polypeptide(L)'
;MSTQMNPGQSLGAMETVETVGKVELLRGLHRVVVFFVALWYVVISMKAFLASVTVLRGIELKDQGITVHESALIVAYAGESAINESPLVQTVLGGSTDLRDDTIYLVTNSSYSFTECTAVAGYDGVVYGNSFARFLFNSLHKYATDDLAYLTELELIAPVIDSTFDLLVSLDEAVTQLRMYFLVRQKSNTSETLLLSALFSTQDFQLDQQYQSGAALFATIAAIDDMRATEVTHGFAIARNYPYESEPHFSSCKLLGVDSDDNFWRLECFPSANSTDSVKEVCTAFRTGGFIKDPVAQSNIEIVLWNLPNDPASELRNWEWRVLADLHDSWAWTHSIHGFFALFILFDLGVLLFVVYQHFRIGHFWIGDAFATISSSLLYRGVLIFLSNHLNGYWTLTEFCLAVGSELGSHRPIHYRPELVHADLLTFFLNMTSVLSYLFRERIDPVLAFALFELSFAYRVEFVKSSPTLRDIIVDFADTNYWLGIVDSDRFIPARSAMDFDYCHHMMTTLTLREEAPAHDGVDDTNRPISHKELLAASLLHGSGSSAQPRPLLAIRDSTARRNRLVGAEPHHSLHFSSFVTPPASRLKTIPSNPRYIPSSPSCILDAPDLRDDFYLNLMDWGPNNIVAIALGMTVYLYNAHTSQVQDIPACTHPRDYVASVAWVKNTSSCGDGAYRLAVGTYLGELQIWDIEALTMVMVHWQRGPETRKSI
;
A
#
# COMPACT_ATOMS: atom_id res chain seq x y z
N MET A 1 -3.24 -12.80 -103.81
CA MET A 1 -3.78 -11.51 -103.33
C MET A 1 -3.72 -11.57 -101.81
N SER A 2 -2.72 -10.88 -101.27
CA SER A 2 -2.39 -10.80 -99.85
C SER A 2 -3.43 -9.97 -99.11
N THR A 3 -3.94 -10.46 -97.98
CA THR A 3 -4.62 -9.61 -97.00
C THR A 3 -3.83 -9.65 -95.70
N GLN A 4 -3.33 -8.48 -95.33
CA GLN A 4 -2.41 -8.22 -94.23
C GLN A 4 -2.99 -8.59 -92.87
N MET A 5 -2.19 -9.25 -92.04
CA MET A 5 -2.34 -9.19 -90.58
C MET A 5 -1.98 -7.79 -90.10
N ASN A 6 -2.88 -7.18 -89.33
CA ASN A 6 -2.71 -5.88 -88.69
C ASN A 6 -1.73 -6.00 -87.50
N PRO A 7 -0.60 -5.27 -87.44
CA PRO A 7 0.36 -5.36 -86.33
C PRO A 7 -0.09 -4.65 -85.04
N GLY A 8 -1.25 -3.98 -85.04
CA GLY A 8 -1.69 -3.12 -83.93
C GLY A 8 -2.37 -3.84 -82.76
N GLN A 9 -2.69 -5.13 -82.86
CA GLN A 9 -3.40 -5.87 -81.79
C GLN A 9 -2.49 -6.65 -80.84
N SER A 10 -1.20 -6.89 -81.16
CA SER A 10 -0.32 -7.66 -80.27
C SER A 10 0.38 -6.81 -79.20
N LEU A 11 0.56 -5.50 -79.43
CA LEU A 11 1.25 -4.61 -78.48
C LEU A 11 0.38 -4.31 -77.25
N GLY A 12 -0.91 -4.03 -77.47
CA GLY A 12 -1.88 -3.83 -76.38
C GLY A 12 -2.14 -5.11 -75.57
N ALA A 13 -2.14 -6.29 -76.22
CA ALA A 13 -2.26 -7.57 -75.52
C ALA A 13 -1.03 -7.85 -74.63
N MET A 14 0.17 -7.50 -75.09
CA MET A 14 1.41 -7.71 -74.34
C MET A 14 1.56 -6.76 -73.14
N GLU A 15 1.17 -5.48 -73.28
CA GLU A 15 1.09 -4.54 -72.14
C GLU A 15 0.00 -4.95 -71.13
N THR A 16 -1.15 -5.45 -71.58
CA THR A 16 -2.20 -5.97 -70.67
C THR A 16 -1.75 -7.23 -69.92
N VAL A 17 -0.99 -8.12 -70.54
CA VAL A 17 -0.45 -9.33 -69.88
C VAL A 17 0.64 -8.96 -68.85
N GLU A 18 1.49 -7.97 -69.14
CA GLU A 18 2.53 -7.52 -68.23
C GLU A 18 1.94 -6.76 -67.02
N THR A 19 0.89 -5.96 -67.23
CA THR A 19 0.17 -5.27 -66.14
C THR A 19 -0.67 -6.24 -65.31
N VAL A 20 -1.31 -7.25 -65.91
CA VAL A 20 -2.01 -8.33 -65.20
C VAL A 20 -1.04 -9.15 -64.36
N GLY A 21 0.14 -9.51 -64.90
CA GLY A 21 1.18 -10.22 -64.14
C GLY A 21 1.71 -9.42 -62.94
N LYS A 22 1.88 -8.10 -63.08
CA LYS A 22 2.27 -7.21 -61.96
C LYS A 22 1.19 -7.15 -60.87
N VAL A 23 -0.10 -7.13 -61.24
CA VAL A 23 -1.23 -7.12 -60.29
C VAL A 23 -1.38 -8.46 -59.56
N GLU A 24 -1.17 -9.59 -60.26
CA GLU A 24 -1.18 -10.92 -59.64
C GLU A 24 -0.02 -11.12 -58.67
N LEU A 25 1.18 -10.65 -59.03
CA LEU A 25 2.34 -10.65 -58.14
C LEU A 25 2.07 -9.81 -56.87
N LEU A 26 1.51 -8.62 -57.03
CA LEU A 26 1.20 -7.72 -55.91
C LEU A 26 0.14 -8.32 -54.96
N ARG A 27 -0.88 -8.98 -55.51
CA ARG A 27 -1.87 -9.72 -54.71
C ARG A 27 -1.26 -10.92 -54.00
N GLY A 28 -0.35 -11.65 -54.65
CA GLY A 28 0.39 -12.74 -54.03
C GLY A 28 1.23 -12.26 -52.85
N LEU A 29 1.97 -11.16 -53.03
CA LEU A 29 2.76 -10.54 -51.97
C LEU A 29 1.89 -10.05 -50.80
N HIS A 30 0.77 -9.39 -51.08
CA HIS A 30 -0.17 -8.96 -50.05
C HIS A 30 -0.68 -10.13 -49.20
N ARG A 31 -1.04 -11.26 -49.82
CA ARG A 31 -1.47 -12.46 -49.08
C ARG A 31 -0.37 -13.07 -48.23
N VAL A 32 0.89 -13.01 -48.67
CA VAL A 32 2.05 -13.40 -47.85
C VAL A 32 2.16 -12.49 -46.63
N VAL A 33 2.04 -11.17 -46.81
CA VAL A 33 2.06 -10.20 -45.69
C VAL A 33 0.92 -10.47 -44.71
N VAL A 34 -0.29 -10.72 -45.22
CA VAL A 34 -1.45 -11.09 -44.39
C VAL A 34 -1.19 -12.36 -43.58
N PHE A 35 -0.54 -13.37 -44.16
CA PHE A 35 -0.14 -14.58 -43.44
C PHE A 35 0.84 -14.28 -42.31
N PHE A 36 1.85 -13.43 -42.55
CA PHE A 36 2.77 -12.99 -41.49
C PHE A 36 2.09 -12.18 -40.39
N VAL A 37 1.13 -11.32 -40.73
CA VAL A 37 0.31 -10.59 -39.75
C VAL A 37 -0.49 -11.56 -38.89
N ALA A 38 -1.08 -12.60 -39.49
CA ALA A 38 -1.82 -13.61 -38.75
C ALA A 38 -0.91 -14.39 -37.77
N LEU A 39 0.30 -14.75 -38.20
CA LEU A 39 1.30 -15.37 -37.33
C LEU A 39 1.74 -14.42 -36.21
N TRP A 40 1.92 -13.14 -36.52
CA TRP A 40 2.30 -12.13 -35.54
C TRP A 40 1.21 -11.91 -34.47
N TYR A 41 -0.07 -11.90 -34.87
CA TYR A 41 -1.19 -11.90 -33.91
C TYR A 41 -1.12 -13.12 -32.98
N VAL A 42 -0.82 -14.32 -33.49
CA VAL A 42 -0.63 -15.51 -32.64
C VAL A 42 0.51 -15.32 -31.65
N VAL A 43 1.64 -14.73 -32.07
CA VAL A 43 2.77 -14.43 -31.18
C VAL A 43 2.35 -13.50 -30.06
N ILE A 44 1.59 -12.45 -30.35
CA ILE A 44 1.07 -11.51 -29.35
C ILE A 44 0.14 -12.21 -28.37
N SER A 45 -0.83 -12.98 -28.86
CA SER A 45 -1.76 -13.73 -28.02
C SER A 45 -1.06 -14.78 -27.14
N MET A 46 -0.02 -15.45 -27.65
CA MET A 46 0.78 -16.39 -26.87
C MET A 46 1.63 -15.67 -25.81
N LYS A 47 2.18 -14.49 -26.11
CA LYS A 47 2.91 -13.67 -25.13
C LYS A 47 1.99 -13.24 -23.99
N ALA A 48 0.77 -12.78 -24.30
CA ALA A 48 -0.22 -12.43 -23.29
C ALA A 48 -0.59 -13.64 -22.41
N PHE A 49 -0.79 -14.81 -23.00
CA PHE A 49 -1.05 -16.05 -22.26
C PHE A 49 0.12 -16.45 -21.33
N LEU A 50 1.36 -16.36 -21.81
CA LEU A 50 2.52 -16.67 -20.96
C LEU A 50 2.70 -15.64 -19.84
N ALA A 51 2.44 -14.36 -20.12
CA ALA A 51 2.43 -13.30 -19.12
C ALA A 51 1.36 -13.56 -18.05
N SER A 52 0.13 -13.93 -18.44
CA SER A 52 -0.94 -14.22 -17.49
C SER A 52 -0.61 -15.40 -16.57
N VAL A 53 -0.02 -16.47 -17.13
CA VAL A 53 0.44 -17.62 -16.34
C VAL A 53 1.57 -17.24 -15.38
N THR A 54 2.45 -16.32 -15.77
CA THR A 54 3.56 -15.86 -14.91
C THR A 54 3.03 -15.09 -13.72
N VAL A 55 2.12 -14.13 -13.96
CA VAL A 55 1.48 -13.33 -12.90
C VAL A 55 0.67 -14.22 -11.96
N LEU A 56 -0.11 -15.18 -12.47
CA LEU A 56 -0.89 -16.12 -11.65
C LEU A 56 -0.05 -17.01 -10.74
N ARG A 57 1.22 -17.24 -11.08
CA ARG A 57 2.11 -18.04 -10.24
C ARG A 57 2.76 -17.23 -9.12
N GLY A 58 2.54 -15.91 -9.07
CA GLY A 58 3.18 -15.02 -8.10
C GLY A 58 4.69 -14.90 -8.30
N ILE A 59 5.20 -15.11 -9.52
CA ILE A 59 6.65 -15.06 -9.83
C ILE A 59 7.04 -13.68 -10.37
N GLU A 60 6.12 -12.71 -10.36
CA GLU A 60 6.33 -11.42 -11.00
C GLU A 60 6.95 -10.40 -10.05
N LEU A 61 8.23 -10.64 -9.74
CA LEU A 61 9.10 -9.68 -9.05
C LEU A 61 10.05 -9.03 -10.04
N LYS A 62 10.03 -7.69 -10.12
CA LYS A 62 10.92 -6.92 -10.99
C LYS A 62 11.80 -5.99 -10.18
N ASP A 63 13.11 -6.19 -10.29
CA ASP A 63 14.10 -5.21 -9.83
C ASP A 63 14.10 -4.00 -10.77
N GLN A 64 13.71 -2.84 -10.23
CA GLN A 64 13.68 -1.57 -10.95
C GLN A 64 15.02 -0.82 -10.89
N GLY A 65 15.99 -1.35 -10.16
CA GLY A 65 17.32 -0.77 -10.00
C GLY A 65 17.50 -0.02 -8.70
N ILE A 66 18.56 0.79 -8.67
CA ILE A 66 18.99 1.54 -7.48
C ILE A 66 18.75 3.03 -7.71
N THR A 67 18.00 3.67 -6.82
CA THR A 67 17.88 5.13 -6.71
C THR A 67 18.76 5.61 -5.56
N VAL A 68 19.57 6.63 -5.79
CA VAL A 68 20.51 7.15 -4.78
C VAL A 68 20.04 8.51 -4.32
N HIS A 69 19.75 8.62 -3.03
CA HIS A 69 19.43 9.87 -2.36
C HIS A 69 20.70 10.42 -1.72
N GLU A 70 21.12 11.63 -2.10
CA GLU A 70 22.43 12.20 -1.72
C GLU A 70 22.29 13.35 -0.70
N SER A 71 23.13 13.32 0.35
CA SER A 71 23.42 14.44 1.26
C SER A 71 24.82 14.97 0.95
N ALA A 72 24.91 16.16 0.35
CA ALA A 72 26.15 16.64 -0.24
C ALA A 72 27.11 17.32 0.76
N LEU A 73 26.61 17.85 1.88
CA LEU A 73 27.39 18.70 2.78
C LEU A 73 27.97 17.94 3.97
N ILE A 74 27.22 16.99 4.54
CA ILE A 74 27.57 16.36 5.82
C ILE A 74 28.96 15.73 5.83
N VAL A 75 29.41 15.11 4.74
CA VAL A 75 30.74 14.51 4.64
C VAL A 75 31.85 15.56 4.74
N ALA A 76 31.67 16.72 4.09
CA ALA A 76 32.65 17.80 4.16
C ALA A 76 32.77 18.38 5.58
N TYR A 77 31.65 18.43 6.31
CA TYR A 77 31.62 18.87 7.70
C TYR A 77 32.13 17.82 8.69
N ALA A 78 31.97 16.53 8.40
CA ALA A 78 32.54 15.43 9.17
C ALA A 78 34.07 15.34 8.99
N GLY A 79 34.61 15.83 7.87
CA GLY A 79 36.04 15.90 7.60
C GLY A 79 36.64 14.56 7.16
N GLU A 80 37.97 14.43 7.29
CA GLU A 80 38.74 13.25 6.83
C GLU A 80 39.37 12.46 7.99
N SER A 81 39.09 12.83 9.25
CA SER A 81 39.70 12.26 10.45
C SER A 81 38.66 11.95 11.52
N ALA A 82 39.08 11.89 12.79
CA ALA A 82 38.18 11.74 13.93
C ALA A 82 37.15 12.88 13.97
N ILE A 83 35.91 12.56 14.32
CA ILE A 83 34.80 13.54 14.38
C ILE A 83 35.11 14.70 15.33
N ASN A 84 35.93 14.49 16.37
CA ASN A 84 36.37 15.57 17.26
C ASN A 84 37.21 16.64 16.55
N GLU A 85 38.00 16.27 15.54
CA GLU A 85 38.82 17.18 14.73
C GLU A 85 38.06 17.73 13.52
N SER A 86 36.81 17.30 13.32
CA SER A 86 36.01 17.68 12.16
C SER A 86 35.71 19.18 12.12
N PRO A 87 35.49 19.75 10.92
CA PRO A 87 34.96 21.10 10.78
C PRO A 87 33.65 21.32 11.55
N LEU A 88 32.81 20.29 11.71
CA LEU A 88 31.58 20.35 12.50
C LEU A 88 31.85 20.67 13.98
N VAL A 89 32.87 20.07 14.59
CA VAL A 89 33.20 20.34 16.00
C VAL A 89 34.09 21.59 16.12
N GLN A 90 35.13 21.69 15.30
CA GLN A 90 36.13 22.76 15.44
C GLN A 90 35.66 24.11 14.90
N THR A 91 35.01 24.13 13.74
CA THR A 91 34.61 25.38 13.07
C THR A 91 33.21 25.82 13.47
N VAL A 92 32.22 24.90 13.46
CA VAL A 92 30.82 25.25 13.73
C VAL A 92 30.58 25.47 15.23
N LEU A 93 31.11 24.58 16.08
CA LEU A 93 30.97 24.67 17.54
C LEU A 93 32.13 25.40 18.24
N GLY A 94 33.17 25.80 17.51
CA GLY A 94 34.35 26.46 18.08
C GLY A 94 35.14 25.57 19.04
N GLY A 95 35.08 24.25 18.86
CA GLY A 95 35.73 23.26 19.72
C GLY A 95 35.01 23.00 21.05
N SER A 96 33.84 23.60 21.30
CA SER A 96 33.02 23.26 22.47
C SER A 96 32.21 21.99 22.21
N THR A 97 32.20 21.10 23.21
CA THR A 97 31.34 19.91 23.25
C THR A 97 30.20 20.08 24.25
N ASP A 98 29.90 21.31 24.68
CA ASP A 98 28.82 21.60 25.61
C ASP A 98 27.46 21.25 25.02
N LEU A 99 26.54 20.78 25.85
CA LEU A 99 25.18 20.44 25.43
C LEU A 99 24.46 21.69 24.95
N ARG A 100 23.75 21.56 23.83
CA ARG A 100 23.01 22.66 23.21
C ARG A 100 21.53 22.34 23.18
N ASP A 101 20.72 23.37 23.02
CA ASP A 101 19.26 23.27 22.86
C ASP A 101 18.81 23.55 21.42
N ASP A 102 19.71 23.85 20.49
CA ASP A 102 19.42 24.12 19.07
C ASP A 102 19.80 22.94 18.16
N THR A 103 19.40 23.04 16.89
CA THR A 103 19.75 22.12 15.79
C THR A 103 20.70 22.82 14.84
N ILE A 104 21.67 22.10 14.29
CA ILE A 104 22.63 22.61 13.31
C ILE A 104 22.13 22.28 11.90
N TYR A 105 21.83 23.29 11.10
CA TYR A 105 21.45 23.14 9.70
C TYR A 105 22.62 23.50 8.79
N LEU A 106 23.05 22.55 7.97
CA LEU A 106 24.14 22.74 7.00
C LEU A 106 23.56 23.32 5.70
N VAL A 107 23.88 24.58 5.39
CA VAL A 107 23.28 25.28 4.23
C VAL A 107 24.22 25.27 3.02
N THR A 108 25.51 25.49 3.23
CA THR A 108 26.55 25.38 2.18
C THR A 108 27.81 24.78 2.78
N ASN A 109 28.84 24.51 1.97
CA ASN A 109 30.14 23.98 2.43
C ASN A 109 30.82 24.80 3.54
N SER A 110 30.44 26.07 3.73
CA SER A 110 31.06 26.95 4.73
C SER A 110 30.06 27.81 5.52
N SER A 111 28.75 27.62 5.33
CA SER A 111 27.71 28.36 6.06
C SER A 111 26.71 27.40 6.69
N TYR A 112 26.38 27.68 7.94
CA TYR A 112 25.42 26.92 8.74
C TYR A 112 24.40 27.88 9.38
N SER A 113 23.25 27.32 9.77
CA SER A 113 22.14 28.00 10.43
C SER A 113 21.75 27.22 11.68
N PHE A 114 21.15 27.88 12.67
CA PHE A 114 20.66 27.24 13.90
C PHE A 114 19.12 27.23 14.00
N THR A 115 18.44 27.83 13.03
CA THR A 115 16.97 28.00 13.06
C THR A 115 16.29 27.12 12.02
N GLU A 116 16.67 27.24 10.75
CA GLU A 116 16.02 26.54 9.65
C GLU A 116 16.89 26.48 8.38
N CYS A 117 16.46 25.62 7.45
CA CYS A 117 16.96 25.50 6.08
C CYS A 117 16.39 26.61 5.17
N THR A 118 16.83 27.87 5.36
CA THR A 118 16.30 29.05 4.63
C THR A 118 16.37 28.99 3.09
N ALA A 119 17.21 28.11 2.53
CA ALA A 119 17.44 28.00 1.09
C ALA A 119 16.54 26.98 0.38
N VAL A 120 15.72 26.22 1.13
CA VAL A 120 14.96 25.08 0.61
C VAL A 120 13.46 25.44 0.52
N ALA A 121 12.93 25.53 -0.68
CA ALA A 121 11.50 25.79 -0.90
C ALA A 121 10.68 24.51 -0.65
N GLY A 122 9.68 24.54 0.23
CA GLY A 122 8.90 23.34 0.60
C GLY A 122 9.44 22.58 1.82
N TYR A 123 10.42 23.14 2.53
CA TYR A 123 10.96 22.61 3.78
C TYR A 123 9.91 22.54 4.89
N ASP A 124 9.82 21.39 5.55
CA ASP A 124 9.03 21.19 6.76
C ASP A 124 9.88 21.44 8.02
N GLY A 125 9.67 22.61 8.63
CA GLY A 125 10.34 23.01 9.87
C GLY A 125 9.87 22.32 11.14
N VAL A 126 8.78 21.53 11.09
CA VAL A 126 8.27 20.76 12.22
C VAL A 126 8.98 19.41 12.28
N VAL A 127 9.03 18.68 11.17
CA VAL A 127 9.62 17.34 11.12
C VAL A 127 11.14 17.38 11.21
N TYR A 128 11.77 18.29 10.48
CA TYR A 128 13.21 18.54 10.61
C TYR A 128 13.50 19.58 11.71
N GLY A 129 12.52 19.86 12.58
CA GLY A 129 12.66 20.75 13.71
C GLY A 129 13.43 20.14 14.88
N ASN A 130 13.96 21.01 15.74
CA ASN A 130 14.71 20.61 16.94
C ASN A 130 13.89 19.76 17.93
N SER A 131 12.61 20.08 18.10
CA SER A 131 11.73 19.32 19.00
C SER A 131 11.54 17.88 18.55
N PHE A 132 11.26 17.66 17.26
CA PHE A 132 11.00 16.33 16.72
C PHE A 132 12.28 15.49 16.63
N ALA A 133 13.39 16.07 16.18
CA ALA A 133 14.68 15.37 16.14
C ALA A 133 15.12 14.90 17.54
N ARG A 134 14.96 15.74 18.57
CA ARG A 134 15.24 15.36 19.96
C ARG A 134 14.25 14.34 20.50
N PHE A 135 12.97 14.44 20.12
CA PHE A 135 11.96 13.44 20.48
C PHE A 135 12.36 12.05 19.97
N LEU A 136 12.72 11.91 18.69
CA LEU A 136 13.18 10.64 18.13
C LEU A 136 14.45 10.12 18.82
N PHE A 137 15.45 10.98 19.01
CA PHE A 137 16.69 10.60 19.71
C PHE A 137 16.41 10.13 21.15
N ASN A 138 15.60 10.87 21.91
CA ASN A 138 15.29 10.55 23.30
C ASN A 138 14.52 9.23 23.41
N SER A 139 13.58 8.96 22.49
CA SER A 139 12.87 7.67 22.46
C SER A 139 13.81 6.52 22.13
N LEU A 140 14.72 6.68 21.15
CA LEU A 140 15.76 5.68 20.89
C LEU A 140 16.65 5.44 22.12
N HIS A 141 17.12 6.53 22.74
CA HIS A 141 17.98 6.50 23.93
C HIS A 141 17.34 5.79 25.11
N LYS A 142 16.04 6.04 25.35
CA LYS A 142 15.27 5.48 26.46
C LYS A 142 15.04 3.97 26.34
N TYR A 143 14.88 3.47 25.11
CA TYR A 143 14.57 2.06 24.85
C TYR A 143 15.75 1.25 24.28
N ALA A 144 16.93 1.84 24.20
CA ALA A 144 18.15 1.19 23.72
C ALA A 144 18.52 -0.03 24.58
N THR A 145 18.69 -1.19 23.92
CA THR A 145 19.11 -2.46 24.53
C THR A 145 20.08 -3.21 23.61
N ASP A 146 20.76 -4.23 24.12
CA ASP A 146 21.65 -5.13 23.37
C ASP A 146 22.62 -4.38 22.42
N ASP A 147 22.51 -4.58 21.10
CA ASP A 147 23.38 -3.97 20.09
C ASP A 147 23.32 -2.43 20.08
N LEU A 148 22.26 -1.83 20.64
CA LEU A 148 22.12 -0.39 20.79
C LEU A 148 22.40 0.09 22.22
N ALA A 149 22.75 -0.78 23.16
CA ALA A 149 22.98 -0.42 24.56
C ALA A 149 24.04 0.67 24.75
N TYR A 150 25.00 0.79 23.83
CA TYR A 150 26.01 1.84 23.84
C TYR A 150 25.41 3.26 23.76
N LEU A 151 24.22 3.43 23.17
CA LEU A 151 23.53 4.72 23.12
C LEU A 151 23.24 5.26 24.52
N THR A 152 23.01 4.39 25.51
CA THR A 152 22.71 4.80 26.90
C THR A 152 23.86 5.57 27.56
N GLU A 153 25.10 5.35 27.10
CA GLU A 153 26.33 6.03 27.56
C GLU A 153 26.64 7.33 26.79
N LEU A 154 25.79 7.70 25.83
CA LEU A 154 25.95 8.90 25.02
C LEU A 154 25.04 10.05 25.50
N GLU A 155 25.50 11.28 25.27
CA GLU A 155 24.74 12.51 25.44
C GLU A 155 24.64 13.25 24.10
N LEU A 156 23.45 13.74 23.77
CA LEU A 156 23.21 14.53 22.56
C LEU A 156 23.76 15.95 22.73
N ILE A 157 24.73 16.33 21.89
CA ILE A 157 25.21 17.72 21.80
C ILE A 157 24.18 18.53 21.03
N ALA A 158 23.92 18.15 19.77
CA ALA A 158 22.94 18.77 18.90
C ALA A 158 22.54 17.85 17.74
N PRO A 159 21.27 17.87 17.29
CA PRO A 159 20.90 17.33 15.99
C PRO A 159 21.55 18.12 14.85
N VAL A 160 21.89 17.45 13.76
CA VAL A 160 22.51 18.02 12.56
C VAL A 160 21.71 17.58 11.35
N ILE A 161 21.34 18.55 10.51
CA ILE A 161 20.48 18.36 9.35
C ILE A 161 21.17 18.95 8.13
N ASP A 162 21.30 18.14 7.08
CA ASP A 162 21.89 18.57 5.81
C ASP A 162 20.80 19.15 4.91
N SER A 163 20.81 20.46 4.69
CA SER A 163 19.81 21.13 3.85
C SER A 163 19.88 20.75 2.37
N THR A 164 20.91 20.01 1.94
CA THR A 164 21.05 19.51 0.56
C THR A 164 20.47 18.13 0.35
N PHE A 165 19.98 17.47 1.41
CA PHE A 165 19.32 16.19 1.28
C PHE A 165 18.08 16.32 0.40
N ASP A 166 17.97 15.46 -0.61
CA ASP A 166 16.95 15.54 -1.65
C ASP A 166 15.53 15.25 -1.14
N LEU A 167 15.37 14.37 -0.15
CA LEU A 167 14.08 14.10 0.51
C LEU A 167 13.70 15.13 1.59
N LEU A 168 14.46 16.22 1.73
CA LEU A 168 14.15 17.31 2.65
C LEU A 168 13.21 18.36 2.05
N VAL A 169 13.07 18.37 0.71
CA VAL A 169 12.37 19.40 -0.10
C VAL A 169 10.96 18.95 -0.52
N SER A 170 10.52 17.78 -0.08
CA SER A 170 9.46 17.06 -0.78
C SER A 170 8.05 17.59 -0.46
N LEU A 171 7.65 18.64 -1.18
CA LEU A 171 6.24 18.88 -1.49
C LEU A 171 5.59 17.70 -2.24
N ASP A 172 6.40 16.78 -2.82
CA ASP A 172 6.00 15.61 -3.61
C ASP A 172 6.04 14.26 -2.85
N GLU A 173 6.60 14.23 -1.65
CA GLU A 173 6.66 13.03 -0.81
C GLU A 173 6.17 13.43 0.58
N ALA A 174 4.98 12.98 0.98
CA ALA A 174 4.62 12.95 2.39
C ALA A 174 5.79 12.30 3.13
N VAL A 175 6.33 13.01 4.11
CA VAL A 175 7.62 12.68 4.72
C VAL A 175 7.44 11.37 5.49
N THR A 176 7.67 10.26 4.83
CA THR A 176 7.56 8.89 5.35
C THR A 176 8.93 8.33 5.72
N GLN A 177 9.97 9.04 5.29
CA GLN A 177 11.37 8.67 5.44
C GLN A 177 12.18 9.89 5.82
N LEU A 178 13.04 9.73 6.81
CA LEU A 178 13.82 10.81 7.41
C LEU A 178 15.26 10.38 7.54
N ARG A 179 16.16 11.28 7.19
CA ARG A 179 17.58 11.15 7.51
C ARG A 179 18.00 12.29 8.39
N MET A 180 18.52 11.96 9.56
CA MET A 180 19.01 12.92 10.55
C MET A 180 20.36 12.46 11.07
N TYR A 181 21.21 13.41 11.42
CA TYR A 181 22.49 13.11 12.06
C TYR A 181 22.46 13.62 13.49
N PHE A 182 22.98 12.86 14.44
CA PHE A 182 23.05 13.28 15.84
C PHE A 182 24.51 13.38 16.25
N LEU A 183 24.96 14.59 16.55
CA LEU A 183 26.29 14.80 17.13
C LEU A 183 26.19 14.53 18.63
N VAL A 184 26.94 13.53 19.10
CA VAL A 184 26.88 13.04 20.47
C VAL A 184 28.28 12.98 21.09
N ARG A 185 28.35 12.93 22.41
CA ARG A 185 29.59 12.67 23.17
C ARG A 185 29.38 11.57 24.20
N GLN A 186 30.46 10.96 24.66
CA GLN A 186 30.38 10.00 25.77
C GLN A 186 30.15 10.71 27.12
N LYS A 187 29.35 10.10 27.99
CA LYS A 187 29.15 10.54 29.39
C LYS A 187 30.43 10.45 30.22
N SER A 188 31.21 9.39 29.99
CA SER A 188 32.47 9.13 30.68
C SER A 188 33.59 10.07 30.22
N ASN A 189 33.61 10.45 28.94
CA ASN A 189 34.63 11.28 28.33
C ASN A 189 34.02 12.33 27.38
N THR A 190 33.90 13.57 27.86
CA THR A 190 33.32 14.68 27.10
C THR A 190 34.18 15.17 25.91
N SER A 191 35.42 14.66 25.78
CA SER A 191 36.31 14.96 24.66
C SER A 191 36.13 14.00 23.47
N GLU A 192 35.46 12.86 23.68
CA GLU A 192 35.16 11.91 22.61
C GLU A 192 33.78 12.19 22.04
N THR A 193 33.75 12.63 20.78
CA THR A 193 32.54 12.91 20.02
C THR A 193 32.34 11.86 18.94
N LEU A 194 31.08 11.53 18.70
CA LEU A 194 30.66 10.63 17.64
C LEU A 194 29.54 11.29 16.84
N LEU A 195 29.45 10.94 15.57
CA LEU A 195 28.34 11.30 14.70
C LEU A 195 27.49 10.06 14.47
N LEU A 196 26.23 10.11 14.91
CA LEU A 196 25.27 9.04 14.64
C LEU A 196 24.50 9.38 13.37
N SER A 197 24.65 8.57 12.32
CA SER A 197 23.75 8.56 11.16
C SER A 197 22.48 7.82 11.57
N ALA A 198 21.32 8.46 11.49
CA ALA A 198 20.03 7.86 11.81
C ALA A 198 19.06 7.99 10.64
N LEU A 199 18.64 6.86 10.11
CA LEU A 199 17.66 6.75 9.04
C LEU A 199 16.36 6.18 9.62
N PHE A 200 15.29 6.96 9.56
CA PHE A 200 13.96 6.57 10.02
C PHE A 200 13.03 6.37 8.84
N SER A 201 12.19 5.35 8.88
CA SER A 201 11.23 5.03 7.84
C SER A 201 9.97 4.43 8.46
N THR A 202 8.80 4.91 8.07
CA THR A 202 7.53 4.25 8.40
C THR A 202 7.37 3.01 7.52
N GLN A 203 7.28 1.84 8.14
CA GLN A 203 7.24 0.55 7.45
C GLN A 203 6.05 -0.29 7.89
N ASP A 204 5.65 -1.23 7.04
CA ASP A 204 4.76 -2.30 7.46
C ASP A 204 5.59 -3.32 8.26
N PHE A 205 5.04 -3.84 9.35
CA PHE A 205 5.60 -4.98 10.08
C PHE A 205 4.65 -6.17 10.07
N GLN A 206 5.23 -7.37 10.10
CA GLN A 206 4.52 -8.64 10.21
C GLN A 206 5.20 -9.52 11.26
N LEU A 207 4.36 -10.18 12.05
CA LEU A 207 4.71 -11.06 13.16
C LEU A 207 3.93 -12.36 12.96
N ASP A 208 4.45 -13.24 12.10
CA ASP A 208 3.77 -14.46 11.67
C ASP A 208 3.44 -15.39 12.84
N GLN A 209 4.33 -15.46 13.82
CA GLN A 209 4.16 -16.28 15.03
C GLN A 209 2.92 -15.87 15.85
N GLN A 210 2.47 -14.61 15.70
CA GLN A 210 1.36 -14.03 16.45
C GLN A 210 0.19 -13.60 15.56
N TYR A 211 0.28 -13.81 14.24
CA TYR A 211 -0.67 -13.30 13.25
C TYR A 211 -0.95 -11.80 13.42
N GLN A 212 0.09 -11.02 13.74
CA GLN A 212 0.01 -9.58 13.91
C GLN A 212 0.67 -8.87 12.74
N SER A 213 0.05 -7.79 12.28
CA SER A 213 0.60 -6.90 11.27
C SER A 213 0.14 -5.47 11.52
N GLY A 214 0.94 -4.49 11.13
CA GLY A 214 0.58 -3.08 11.27
C GLY A 214 1.68 -2.16 10.75
N ALA A 215 1.58 -0.87 11.08
CA ALA A 215 2.65 0.09 10.83
C ALA A 215 3.66 0.10 11.97
N ALA A 216 4.92 0.36 11.64
CA ALA A 216 6.00 0.55 12.59
C ALA A 216 6.93 1.67 12.11
N LEU A 217 7.59 2.32 13.06
CA LEU A 217 8.75 3.16 12.76
C LEU A 217 10.00 2.31 12.83
N PHE A 218 10.69 2.17 11.71
CA PHE A 218 11.96 1.48 11.61
C PHE A 218 13.11 2.49 11.62
N ALA A 219 14.13 2.24 12.42
CA ALA A 219 15.33 3.07 12.55
C ALA A 219 16.58 2.23 12.24
N THR A 220 17.40 2.71 11.32
CA THR A 220 18.77 2.23 11.07
C THR A 220 19.74 3.26 11.60
N ILE A 221 20.67 2.85 12.47
CA ILE A 221 21.59 3.75 13.17
C ILE A 221 23.02 3.28 12.94
N ALA A 222 23.89 4.17 12.49
CA ALA A 222 25.32 3.92 12.38
C ALA A 222 26.11 4.93 13.21
N ALA A 223 26.97 4.45 14.09
CA ALA A 223 27.83 5.28 14.92
C ALA A 223 29.20 5.45 14.25
N ILE A 224 29.62 6.70 14.04
CA ILE A 224 30.88 7.05 13.37
C ILE A 224 31.71 7.92 14.30
N ASP A 225 32.89 7.46 14.67
CA ASP A 225 33.88 8.19 15.47
C ASP A 225 35.06 8.70 14.62
N ASP A 226 35.44 7.98 13.57
CA ASP A 226 36.51 8.32 12.63
C ASP A 226 36.11 8.09 11.17
N MET A 227 36.26 9.12 10.34
CA MET A 227 35.96 9.06 8.89
C MET A 227 36.93 8.17 8.09
N ARG A 228 38.03 7.71 8.70
CA ARG A 228 39.01 6.79 8.11
C ARG A 228 38.68 5.31 8.36
N ALA A 229 37.62 5.03 9.12
CA ALA A 229 37.19 3.66 9.38
C ALA A 229 36.85 2.94 8.05
N THR A 230 37.15 1.64 8.00
CA THR A 230 36.89 0.80 6.81
C THR A 230 35.63 -0.05 6.95
N GLU A 231 35.06 -0.10 8.14
CA GLU A 231 33.84 -0.83 8.47
C GLU A 231 32.95 0.05 9.35
N VAL A 232 31.66 0.05 9.06
CA VAL A 232 30.62 0.74 9.83
C VAL A 232 29.65 -0.30 10.36
N THR A 233 29.34 -0.21 11.65
CA THR A 233 28.36 -1.10 12.29
C THR A 233 26.98 -0.45 12.32
N HIS A 234 26.00 -1.09 11.69
CA HIS A 234 24.60 -0.66 11.71
C HIS A 234 23.82 -1.38 12.81
N GLY A 235 23.20 -0.61 13.70
CA GLY A 235 22.19 -1.08 14.64
C GLY A 235 20.78 -0.82 14.10
N PHE A 236 19.84 -1.70 14.43
CA PHE A 236 18.45 -1.58 14.02
C PHE A 236 17.52 -1.46 15.22
N ALA A 237 16.49 -0.64 15.09
CA ALA A 237 15.42 -0.56 16.07
C ALA A 237 14.07 -0.45 15.38
N ILE A 238 13.04 -1.06 15.97
CA ILE A 238 11.67 -0.97 15.47
C ILE A 238 10.72 -0.55 16.58
N ALA A 239 9.95 0.51 16.34
CA ALA A 239 8.84 0.93 17.18
C ALA A 239 7.53 0.50 16.50
N ARG A 240 7.01 -0.66 16.92
CA ARG A 240 5.75 -1.21 16.41
C ARG A 240 4.58 -0.30 16.81
N ASN A 241 3.55 -0.26 15.97
CA ASN A 241 2.36 0.58 16.12
C ASN A 241 2.57 2.09 16.07
N TYR A 242 3.80 2.61 16.00
CA TYR A 242 4.01 4.01 15.67
C TYR A 242 3.62 4.24 14.20
N PRO A 243 2.90 5.33 13.84
CA PRO A 243 2.56 6.53 14.62
C PRO A 243 1.23 6.52 15.39
N TYR A 244 0.61 5.37 15.64
CA TYR A 244 -0.66 5.29 16.39
C TYR A 244 -0.48 5.48 17.91
N GLU A 245 0.76 5.44 18.38
CA GLU A 245 1.16 5.64 19.78
C GLU A 245 1.91 6.96 19.95
N SER A 246 1.63 7.69 21.04
CA SER A 246 2.18 9.05 21.29
C SER A 246 3.70 9.10 21.38
N GLU A 247 4.35 7.99 21.70
CA GLU A 247 5.79 7.85 21.78
C GLU A 247 6.21 6.56 21.03
N PRO A 248 7.27 6.59 20.19
CA PRO A 248 7.77 5.39 19.56
C PRO A 248 8.48 4.49 20.58
N HIS A 249 7.84 3.38 20.95
CA HIS A 249 8.43 2.35 21.81
C HIS A 249 9.37 1.44 21.02
N PHE A 250 10.61 1.90 20.82
CA PHE A 250 11.62 1.14 20.09
C PHE A 250 11.97 -0.18 20.79
N SER A 251 12.18 -1.21 19.99
CA SER A 251 12.78 -2.49 20.39
C SER A 251 14.04 -2.67 19.55
N SER A 252 15.18 -2.92 20.19
CA SER A 252 16.44 -3.15 19.47
C SER A 252 16.36 -4.47 18.71
N CYS A 253 16.86 -4.49 17.48
CA CYS A 253 16.79 -5.67 16.63
C CYS A 253 18.12 -5.95 15.93
N LYS A 254 18.34 -7.23 15.65
CA LYS A 254 19.44 -7.72 14.83
C LYS A 254 18.94 -8.15 13.46
N LEU A 255 19.66 -7.76 12.42
CA LEU A 255 19.36 -8.18 11.06
C LEU A 255 19.76 -9.64 10.83
N LEU A 256 18.79 -10.47 10.44
CA LEU A 256 19.03 -11.85 10.01
C LEU A 256 19.27 -11.93 8.49
N GLY A 257 18.66 -11.03 7.73
CA GLY A 257 18.79 -10.91 6.28
C GLY A 257 17.50 -10.40 5.63
N VAL A 258 17.42 -10.51 4.31
CA VAL A 258 16.20 -10.26 3.55
C VAL A 258 15.55 -11.60 3.22
N ASP A 259 14.23 -11.69 3.35
CA ASP A 259 13.50 -12.90 3.00
C ASP A 259 13.52 -13.17 1.50
N SER A 260 13.67 -14.45 1.11
CA SER A 260 13.81 -14.83 -0.30
C SER A 260 12.49 -14.81 -1.07
N ASP A 261 11.38 -14.92 -0.35
CA ASP A 261 10.07 -15.13 -0.95
C ASP A 261 9.32 -13.79 -1.05
N ASP A 262 9.24 -13.02 0.05
CA ASP A 262 8.46 -11.77 0.11
C ASP A 262 9.31 -10.48 0.13
N ASN A 263 10.64 -10.58 0.12
CA ASN A 263 11.60 -9.45 0.16
C ASN A 263 11.45 -8.52 1.38
N PHE A 264 10.99 -9.02 2.52
CA PHE A 264 10.99 -8.26 3.77
C PHE A 264 12.36 -8.31 4.47
N TRP A 265 12.71 -7.27 5.21
CA TRP A 265 13.77 -7.34 6.21
C TRP A 265 13.35 -8.28 7.32
N ARG A 266 14.15 -9.31 7.59
CA ARG A 266 13.95 -10.21 8.72
C ARG A 266 14.81 -9.78 9.89
N LEU A 267 14.15 -9.45 10.99
CA LEU A 267 14.76 -8.89 12.18
C LEU A 267 14.48 -9.77 13.38
N GLU A 268 15.49 -10.04 14.18
CA GLU A 268 15.35 -10.64 15.50
C GLU A 268 15.31 -9.50 16.52
N CYS A 269 14.13 -9.22 17.07
CA CYS A 269 13.89 -8.08 17.96
C CYS A 269 13.86 -8.50 19.42
N PHE A 270 14.65 -7.81 20.23
CA PHE A 270 14.84 -8.09 21.65
C PHE A 270 13.86 -7.28 22.50
N PRO A 271 13.27 -7.89 23.54
CA PRO A 271 12.41 -7.20 24.47
C PRO A 271 13.22 -6.23 25.35
N SER A 272 12.55 -5.25 25.95
CA SER A 272 13.17 -4.39 26.96
C SER A 272 13.72 -5.22 28.13
N ALA A 273 14.83 -4.79 28.74
CA ALA A 273 15.53 -5.51 29.81
C ALA A 273 14.64 -5.90 31.02
N ASN A 274 13.54 -5.18 31.24
CA ASN A 274 12.59 -5.43 32.34
C ASN A 274 11.37 -6.27 31.92
N SER A 275 11.30 -6.73 30.68
CA SER A 275 10.19 -7.52 30.15
C SER A 275 10.45 -9.02 30.23
N THR A 276 9.39 -9.80 30.39
CA THR A 276 9.42 -11.28 30.35
C THR A 276 9.08 -11.85 28.97
N ASP A 277 8.90 -10.97 27.99
CA ASP A 277 8.64 -11.35 26.61
C ASP A 277 9.81 -12.15 26.04
N SER A 278 9.52 -13.09 25.13
CA SER A 278 10.57 -13.73 24.34
C SER A 278 11.06 -12.80 23.23
N VAL A 279 12.26 -13.09 22.72
CA VAL A 279 12.75 -12.54 21.46
C VAL A 279 11.75 -12.86 20.34
N LYS A 280 11.47 -11.90 19.47
CA LYS A 280 10.46 -11.99 18.41
C LYS A 280 11.12 -11.80 17.05
N GLU A 281 10.78 -12.66 16.10
CA GLU A 281 11.15 -12.47 14.70
C GLU A 281 10.10 -11.58 14.04
N VAL A 282 10.54 -10.44 13.52
CA VAL A 282 9.70 -9.42 12.89
C VAL A 282 10.16 -9.23 11.45
N CYS A 283 9.22 -9.33 10.51
CA CYS A 283 9.43 -8.97 9.12
C CYS A 283 9.00 -7.53 8.90
N THR A 284 9.81 -6.71 8.25
CA THR A 284 9.43 -5.32 7.95
C THR A 284 9.87 -4.87 6.57
N ALA A 285 9.08 -4.02 5.94
CA ALA A 285 9.41 -3.44 4.65
C ALA A 285 8.72 -2.10 4.44
N PHE A 286 9.40 -1.17 3.78
CA PHE A 286 8.73 -0.01 3.21
C PHE A 286 7.99 -0.44 1.95
N ARG A 287 6.67 -0.28 1.96
CA ARG A 287 5.79 -0.67 0.85
C ARG A 287 5.02 0.54 0.38
N THR A 288 4.97 0.73 -0.93
CA THR A 288 4.16 1.75 -1.60
C THR A 288 3.47 1.13 -2.82
N GLY A 289 2.47 1.80 -3.38
CA GLY A 289 1.70 1.30 -4.52
C GLY A 289 0.21 1.14 -4.20
N GLY A 290 -0.48 0.35 -5.02
CA GLY A 290 -1.95 0.33 -5.03
C GLY A 290 -2.56 -1.05 -5.18
N PHE A 291 -3.83 -1.16 -4.80
CA PHE A 291 -4.68 -2.34 -4.99
C PHE A 291 -6.12 -1.91 -5.27
N ILE A 292 -6.91 -2.74 -5.96
CA ILE A 292 -8.32 -2.39 -6.23
C ILE A 292 -9.21 -2.64 -5.01
N LYS A 293 -9.14 -3.85 -4.45
CA LYS A 293 -10.03 -4.32 -3.36
C LYS A 293 -9.25 -4.90 -2.20
N ASP A 294 -8.31 -5.79 -2.51
CA ASP A 294 -7.50 -6.51 -1.54
C ASP A 294 -6.06 -6.60 -2.08
N PRO A 295 -5.05 -6.25 -1.27
CA PRO A 295 -3.63 -6.42 -1.60
C PRO A 295 -3.25 -7.85 -1.98
N VAL A 296 -3.99 -8.86 -1.51
CA VAL A 296 -3.74 -10.29 -1.82
C VAL A 296 -4.45 -10.73 -3.09
N ALA A 297 -5.42 -9.94 -3.59
CA ALA A 297 -6.16 -10.30 -4.81
C ALA A 297 -5.60 -9.63 -6.06
N GLN A 298 -5.46 -8.30 -6.03
CA GLN A 298 -5.01 -7.49 -7.17
C GLN A 298 -4.26 -6.28 -6.66
N SER A 299 -2.94 -6.31 -6.75
CA SER A 299 -2.05 -5.28 -6.23
C SER A 299 -0.80 -5.16 -7.07
N ASN A 300 -0.25 -3.95 -7.03
CA ASN A 300 1.04 -3.62 -7.61
C ASN A 300 1.77 -2.81 -6.55
N ILE A 301 2.71 -3.47 -5.88
CA ILE A 301 3.33 -2.97 -4.66
C ILE A 301 4.82 -2.87 -4.91
N GLU A 302 5.36 -1.68 -4.73
CA GLU A 302 6.79 -1.44 -4.72
C GLU A 302 7.30 -1.59 -3.29
N ILE A 303 8.31 -2.43 -3.16
CA ILE A 303 9.03 -2.71 -1.92
C ILE A 303 10.38 -2.01 -2.03
N VAL A 304 10.68 -1.15 -1.05
CA VAL A 304 11.96 -0.46 -0.99
C VAL A 304 12.83 -1.07 0.10
N LEU A 305 14.03 -1.47 -0.30
CA LEU A 305 15.11 -1.93 0.58
C LEU A 305 16.29 -1.00 0.35
N TRP A 306 17.08 -0.69 1.37
CA TRP A 306 18.30 0.09 1.16
C TRP A 306 19.57 -0.71 1.45
N ASN A 307 20.64 -0.35 0.76
CA ASN A 307 21.96 -0.93 1.02
C ASN A 307 22.53 -0.35 2.33
N LEU A 308 23.39 -1.13 2.98
CA LEU A 308 24.14 -0.74 4.17
C LEU A 308 25.60 -0.52 3.76
N PRO A 309 26.07 0.74 3.61
CA PRO A 309 27.44 1.05 3.20
C PRO A 309 28.46 0.63 4.26
N ASN A 310 29.61 0.11 3.85
CA ASN A 310 30.66 -0.30 4.79
C ASN A 310 31.59 0.85 5.20
N ASP A 311 31.57 1.98 4.49
CA ASP A 311 32.44 3.13 4.74
C ASP A 311 31.67 4.35 5.27
N PRO A 312 32.25 5.13 6.22
CA PRO A 312 31.58 6.29 6.82
C PRO A 312 31.17 7.37 5.81
N ALA A 313 32.00 7.59 4.78
CA ALA A 313 31.72 8.63 3.79
C ALA A 313 30.46 8.29 2.97
N SER A 314 30.31 7.04 2.53
CA SER A 314 29.11 6.58 1.83
C SER A 314 27.91 6.49 2.76
N GLU A 315 28.08 6.06 4.02
CA GLU A 315 27.01 6.05 5.05
C GLU A 315 26.46 7.44 5.37
N LEU A 316 27.28 8.49 5.28
CA LEU A 316 26.83 9.87 5.48
C LEU A 316 26.32 10.51 4.19
N ARG A 317 26.88 10.15 3.03
CA ARG A 317 26.52 10.80 1.75
C ARG A 317 25.32 10.14 1.09
N ASN A 318 25.39 8.84 0.87
CA ASN A 318 24.50 8.13 -0.03
C ASN A 318 23.45 7.37 0.77
N TRP A 319 22.22 7.37 0.31
CA TRP A 319 21.18 6.44 0.74
C TRP A 319 20.66 5.73 -0.48
N GLU A 320 21.22 4.54 -0.74
CA GLU A 320 20.94 3.74 -1.93
C GLU A 320 19.71 2.88 -1.70
N TRP A 321 18.63 3.18 -2.41
CA TRP A 321 17.39 2.42 -2.38
C TRP A 321 17.34 1.47 -3.55
N ARG A 322 17.11 0.21 -3.28
CA ARG A 322 16.75 -0.81 -4.25
C ARG A 322 15.24 -0.99 -4.24
N VAL A 323 14.62 -0.73 -5.38
CA VAL A 323 13.16 -0.81 -5.54
C VAL A 323 12.80 -2.11 -6.26
N LEU A 324 11.94 -2.90 -5.63
CA LEU A 324 11.41 -4.14 -6.17
C LEU A 324 9.91 -3.97 -6.40
N ALA A 325 9.45 -4.13 -7.63
CA ALA A 325 8.02 -4.14 -7.93
C ALA A 325 7.48 -5.56 -7.87
N ASP A 326 6.51 -5.79 -6.99
CA ASP A 326 5.77 -7.04 -6.82
C ASP A 326 4.36 -6.89 -7.39
N LEU A 327 4.09 -7.59 -8.49
CA LEU A 327 2.82 -7.56 -9.19
C LEU A 327 2.00 -8.80 -8.87
N HIS A 328 0.87 -8.60 -8.20
CA HIS A 328 -0.08 -9.66 -7.86
C HIS A 328 -1.43 -9.45 -8.55
N ASP A 329 -1.89 -10.41 -9.35
CA ASP A 329 -3.23 -10.37 -9.96
C ASP A 329 -3.82 -11.78 -10.05
N SER A 330 -4.64 -12.13 -9.06
CA SER A 330 -5.40 -13.39 -9.01
C SER A 330 -6.43 -13.51 -10.15
N TRP A 331 -6.80 -12.40 -10.80
CA TRP A 331 -7.74 -12.37 -11.93
C TRP A 331 -7.03 -12.33 -13.29
N ALA A 332 -5.70 -12.40 -13.32
CA ALA A 332 -4.92 -12.48 -14.55
C ALA A 332 -5.30 -13.69 -15.43
N TRP A 333 -5.94 -14.73 -14.85
CA TRP A 333 -6.44 -15.87 -15.62
C TRP A 333 -7.42 -15.48 -16.72
N THR A 334 -8.13 -14.36 -16.56
CA THR A 334 -9.07 -13.82 -17.56
C THR A 334 -8.37 -13.59 -18.91
N HIS A 335 -7.12 -13.13 -18.89
CA HIS A 335 -6.26 -12.94 -20.07
C HIS A 335 -5.81 -14.25 -20.74
N SER A 336 -5.96 -15.39 -20.06
CA SER A 336 -5.63 -16.70 -20.65
C SER A 336 -6.52 -17.06 -21.85
N ILE A 337 -7.62 -16.31 -22.05
CA ILE A 337 -8.47 -16.38 -23.23
C ILE A 337 -7.68 -16.15 -24.54
N HIS A 338 -6.61 -15.35 -24.51
CA HIS A 338 -5.72 -15.17 -25.66
C HIS A 338 -5.00 -16.46 -26.05
N GLY A 339 -4.69 -17.33 -25.09
CA GLY A 339 -4.15 -18.66 -25.35
C GLY A 339 -5.13 -19.52 -26.17
N PHE A 340 -6.42 -19.46 -25.84
CA PHE A 340 -7.44 -20.14 -26.64
C PHE A 340 -7.54 -19.54 -28.05
N PHE A 341 -7.53 -18.21 -28.18
CA PHE A 341 -7.54 -17.57 -29.51
C PHE A 341 -6.33 -17.99 -30.35
N ALA A 342 -5.13 -18.03 -29.77
CA ALA A 342 -3.92 -18.47 -30.44
C ALA A 342 -4.02 -19.92 -30.93
N LEU A 343 -4.53 -20.84 -30.10
CA LEU A 343 -4.70 -22.25 -30.48
C LEU A 343 -5.69 -22.43 -31.63
N PHE A 344 -6.82 -21.70 -31.61
CA PHE A 344 -7.79 -21.74 -32.71
C PHE A 344 -7.18 -21.22 -34.02
N ILE A 345 -6.47 -20.09 -33.98
CA ILE A 345 -5.82 -19.55 -35.17
C ILE A 345 -4.73 -20.49 -35.68
N LEU A 346 -3.92 -21.09 -34.81
CA LEU A 346 -2.89 -22.05 -35.20
C LEU A 346 -3.49 -23.28 -35.91
N PHE A 347 -4.62 -23.78 -35.42
CA PHE A 347 -5.33 -24.87 -36.07
C PHE A 347 -5.79 -24.46 -37.48
N ASP A 348 -6.45 -23.30 -37.61
CA ASP A 348 -6.96 -22.82 -38.89
C ASP A 348 -5.83 -22.50 -39.89
N LEU A 349 -4.73 -21.90 -39.42
CA LEU A 349 -3.53 -21.67 -40.21
C LEU A 349 -2.86 -22.99 -40.63
N GLY A 350 -2.91 -24.03 -39.78
CA GLY A 350 -2.43 -25.37 -40.10
C GLY A 350 -3.25 -26.01 -41.22
N VAL A 351 -4.58 -25.89 -41.17
CA VAL A 351 -5.48 -26.33 -42.25
C VAL A 351 -5.20 -25.56 -43.54
N LEU A 352 -5.05 -24.23 -43.44
CA LEU A 352 -4.70 -23.40 -44.59
C LEU A 352 -3.35 -23.81 -45.20
N LEU A 353 -2.33 -24.04 -44.38
CA LEU A 353 -1.01 -24.47 -44.83
C LEU A 353 -1.07 -25.84 -45.52
N PHE A 354 -1.89 -26.76 -45.00
CA PHE A 354 -2.13 -28.06 -45.62
C PHE A 354 -2.74 -27.90 -47.03
N VAL A 355 -3.73 -27.02 -47.19
CA VAL A 355 -4.35 -26.73 -48.50
C VAL A 355 -3.33 -26.08 -49.44
N VAL A 356 -2.56 -25.10 -48.97
CA VAL A 356 -1.48 -24.46 -49.74
C VAL A 356 -0.46 -25.51 -50.21
N TYR A 357 -0.05 -26.42 -49.33
CA TYR A 357 0.85 -27.52 -49.66
C TYR A 357 0.26 -28.44 -50.72
N GLN A 358 -1.01 -28.81 -50.62
CA GLN A 358 -1.67 -29.65 -51.62
C GLN A 358 -1.69 -28.98 -53.01
N HIS A 359 -1.99 -27.69 -53.09
CA HIS A 359 -1.96 -26.94 -54.35
C HIS A 359 -0.54 -26.82 -54.91
N PHE A 360 0.44 -26.58 -54.04
CA PHE A 360 1.85 -26.55 -54.43
C PHE A 360 2.31 -27.88 -55.03
N ARG A 361 1.86 -29.02 -54.48
CA ARG A 361 2.13 -30.37 -55.01
C ARG A 361 1.54 -30.61 -56.40
N ILE A 362 0.47 -29.90 -56.76
CA ILE A 362 -0.18 -29.97 -58.08
C ILE A 362 0.50 -29.00 -59.09
N GLY A 363 1.49 -28.21 -58.64
CA GLY A 363 2.22 -27.24 -59.48
C GLY A 363 1.57 -25.86 -59.55
N HIS A 364 0.57 -25.58 -58.71
CA HIS A 364 -0.08 -24.29 -58.61
C HIS A 364 0.32 -23.56 -57.34
N PHE A 365 0.93 -22.37 -57.47
CA PHE A 365 1.20 -21.50 -56.32
C PHE A 365 -0.08 -20.74 -55.95
N TRP A 366 -0.66 -21.09 -54.81
CA TRP A 366 -1.85 -20.44 -54.27
C TRP A 366 -1.67 -20.22 -52.78
N ILE A 367 -1.95 -19.00 -52.32
CA ILE A 367 -1.98 -18.64 -50.91
C ILE A 367 -3.41 -18.19 -50.63
N GLY A 368 -4.07 -18.80 -49.65
CA GLY A 368 -5.41 -18.39 -49.22
C GLY A 368 -5.39 -17.13 -48.36
N ASP A 369 -6.57 -16.64 -48.02
CA ASP A 369 -6.70 -15.51 -47.10
C ASP A 369 -6.49 -15.97 -45.65
N ALA A 370 -5.29 -15.76 -45.13
CA ALA A 370 -4.95 -16.14 -43.76
C ALA A 370 -5.68 -15.28 -42.72
N PHE A 371 -6.11 -14.05 -43.06
CA PHE A 371 -6.82 -13.19 -42.11
C PHE A 371 -8.24 -13.68 -41.83
N ALA A 372 -8.83 -14.47 -42.74
CA ALA A 372 -10.14 -15.08 -42.54
C ALA A 372 -10.22 -15.93 -41.26
N THR A 373 -9.08 -16.49 -40.81
CA THR A 373 -8.96 -17.23 -39.55
C THR A 373 -9.14 -16.35 -38.30
N ILE A 374 -8.84 -15.06 -38.41
CA ILE A 374 -8.96 -14.07 -37.35
C ILE A 374 -10.29 -13.32 -37.47
N SER A 375 -10.64 -12.86 -38.68
CA SER A 375 -11.81 -12.02 -38.94
C SER A 375 -13.14 -12.73 -38.69
N SER A 376 -13.20 -14.04 -38.91
CA SER A 376 -14.44 -14.84 -38.79
C SER A 376 -15.05 -14.82 -37.37
N SER A 377 -14.22 -14.64 -36.35
CA SER A 377 -14.63 -14.65 -34.94
C SER A 377 -14.36 -13.33 -34.22
N LEU A 378 -13.94 -12.29 -34.93
CA LEU A 378 -13.42 -11.05 -34.36
C LEU A 378 -14.44 -10.29 -33.51
N LEU A 379 -15.71 -10.31 -33.91
CA LEU A 379 -16.81 -9.74 -33.13
C LEU A 379 -16.98 -10.43 -31.76
N TYR A 380 -16.99 -11.76 -31.77
CA TYR A 380 -17.09 -12.55 -30.54
C TYR A 380 -15.86 -12.38 -29.64
N ARG A 381 -14.65 -12.32 -30.22
CA ARG A 381 -13.42 -12.08 -29.47
C ARG A 381 -13.45 -10.73 -28.76
N GLY A 382 -13.89 -9.66 -29.43
CA GLY A 382 -14.00 -8.34 -28.81
C GLY A 382 -14.99 -8.31 -27.64
N VAL A 383 -16.14 -8.98 -27.75
CA VAL A 383 -17.10 -9.09 -26.64
C VAL A 383 -16.50 -9.88 -25.48
N LEU A 384 -15.80 -10.98 -25.75
CA LEU A 384 -15.15 -11.79 -24.73
C LEU A 384 -14.03 -11.03 -24.01
N ILE A 385 -13.21 -10.25 -24.74
CA ILE A 385 -12.18 -9.39 -24.14
C ILE A 385 -12.80 -8.27 -23.30
N PHE A 386 -13.91 -7.67 -23.75
CA PHE A 386 -14.63 -6.68 -22.97
C PHE A 386 -15.14 -7.27 -21.65
N LEU A 387 -15.76 -8.45 -21.69
CA LEU A 387 -16.20 -9.16 -20.49
C LEU A 387 -15.03 -9.55 -19.59
N SER A 388 -13.92 -10.01 -20.17
CA SER A 388 -12.67 -10.34 -19.47
C SER A 388 -12.13 -9.14 -18.70
N ASN A 389 -12.01 -7.98 -19.36
CA ASN A 389 -11.57 -6.74 -18.73
C ASN A 389 -12.53 -6.28 -17.63
N HIS A 390 -13.84 -6.41 -17.85
CA HIS A 390 -14.83 -6.06 -16.84
C HIS A 390 -14.74 -6.96 -15.59
N LEU A 391 -14.55 -8.27 -15.78
CA LEU A 391 -14.33 -9.21 -14.67
C LEU A 391 -13.02 -8.91 -13.93
N ASN A 392 -11.98 -8.50 -14.64
CA ASN A 392 -10.70 -8.07 -14.06
C ASN A 392 -10.77 -6.70 -13.37
N GLY A 393 -11.94 -6.06 -13.29
CA GLY A 393 -12.10 -4.72 -12.73
C GLY A 393 -11.33 -3.63 -13.50
N TYR A 394 -11.00 -3.88 -14.77
CA TYR A 394 -10.15 -3.03 -15.61
C TYR A 394 -8.75 -2.78 -15.02
N TRP A 395 -8.24 -3.69 -14.17
CA TRP A 395 -6.94 -3.55 -13.49
C TRP A 395 -5.79 -3.33 -14.47
N THR A 396 -5.59 -4.26 -15.40
CA THR A 396 -4.49 -4.20 -16.38
C THR A 396 -4.51 -2.94 -17.24
N LEU A 397 -5.70 -2.41 -17.56
CA LEU A 397 -5.82 -1.15 -18.30
C LEU A 397 -5.47 0.05 -17.42
N THR A 398 -5.87 0.01 -16.15
CA THR A 398 -5.55 1.04 -15.17
C THR A 398 -4.05 1.11 -14.93
N GLU A 399 -3.39 -0.04 -14.71
CA GLU A 399 -1.94 -0.12 -14.56
C GLU A 399 -1.19 0.45 -15.76
N PHE A 400 -1.65 0.13 -16.97
CA PHE A 400 -1.09 0.69 -18.20
C PHE A 400 -1.22 2.23 -18.25
N CYS A 401 -2.39 2.76 -17.90
CA CYS A 401 -2.61 4.21 -17.85
C CYS A 401 -1.74 4.88 -16.77
N LEU A 402 -1.62 4.27 -15.59
CA LEU A 402 -0.78 4.77 -14.51
C LEU A 402 0.70 4.76 -14.87
N ALA A 403 1.20 3.68 -15.47
CA ALA A 403 2.59 3.58 -15.91
C ALA A 403 2.94 4.63 -16.98
N VAL A 404 2.06 4.83 -17.96
CA VAL A 404 2.25 5.86 -19.00
C VAL A 404 2.15 7.27 -18.41
N GLY A 405 1.19 7.52 -17.51
CA GLY A 405 1.04 8.83 -16.88
C GLY A 405 2.20 9.18 -15.95
N SER A 406 2.71 8.20 -15.20
CA SER A 406 3.89 8.35 -14.36
C SER A 406 5.13 8.72 -15.19
N GLU A 407 5.38 8.01 -16.31
CA GLU A 407 6.48 8.31 -17.24
C GLU A 407 6.39 9.74 -17.81
N LEU A 408 5.17 10.26 -18.02
CA LEU A 408 4.93 11.61 -18.54
C LEU A 408 5.01 12.72 -17.47
N GLY A 409 4.64 12.39 -16.23
CA GLY A 409 4.66 13.26 -15.07
C GLY A 409 6.04 13.40 -14.43
N SER A 410 7.01 12.59 -14.84
CA SER A 410 8.33 12.44 -14.19
C SER A 410 8.23 11.85 -12.77
N HIS A 411 7.18 11.07 -12.51
CA HIS A 411 7.01 10.30 -11.29
C HIS A 411 7.76 8.96 -11.39
N ARG A 412 7.77 8.19 -10.30
CA ARG A 412 8.49 6.90 -10.23
C ARG A 412 7.92 5.89 -11.23
N PRO A 413 8.76 5.15 -11.98
CA PRO A 413 8.29 4.24 -13.02
C PRO A 413 7.51 3.06 -12.42
N ILE A 414 6.24 2.90 -12.79
CA ILE A 414 5.40 1.79 -12.33
C ILE A 414 5.63 0.58 -13.24
N HIS A 415 6.00 -0.57 -12.66
CA HIS A 415 6.16 -1.82 -13.42
C HIS A 415 4.79 -2.41 -13.80
N TYR A 416 4.64 -2.83 -15.05
CA TYR A 416 3.44 -3.53 -15.52
C TYR A 416 3.80 -4.49 -16.65
N ARG A 417 2.87 -5.39 -17.02
CA ARG A 417 3.05 -6.34 -18.14
C ARG A 417 2.41 -5.81 -19.43
N PRO A 418 3.20 -5.23 -20.35
CA PRO A 418 2.65 -4.65 -21.57
C PRO A 418 2.04 -5.70 -22.50
N GLU A 419 2.44 -6.98 -22.39
CA GLU A 419 1.89 -8.05 -23.24
C GLU A 419 0.38 -8.24 -23.04
N LEU A 420 -0.11 -8.09 -21.80
CA LEU A 420 -1.52 -8.28 -21.46
C LEU A 420 -2.38 -7.19 -22.10
N VAL A 421 -2.06 -5.93 -21.82
CA VAL A 421 -2.82 -4.79 -22.36
C VAL A 421 -2.67 -4.65 -23.88
N HIS A 422 -1.51 -5.01 -24.45
CA HIS A 422 -1.28 -4.97 -25.90
C HIS A 422 -2.23 -5.91 -26.63
N ALA A 423 -2.36 -7.17 -26.18
CA ALA A 423 -3.22 -8.16 -26.82
C ALA A 423 -4.72 -7.80 -26.70
N ASP A 424 -5.12 -7.27 -25.54
CA ASP A 424 -6.49 -6.79 -25.30
C ASP A 424 -6.85 -5.62 -26.21
N LEU A 425 -6.02 -4.56 -26.19
CA LEU A 425 -6.25 -3.36 -26.99
C LEU A 425 -6.17 -3.65 -28.48
N LEU A 426 -5.29 -4.56 -28.93
CA LEU A 426 -5.23 -4.99 -30.33
C LEU A 426 -6.53 -5.66 -30.75
N THR A 427 -7.03 -6.58 -29.93
CA THR A 427 -8.27 -7.31 -30.22
C THR A 427 -9.47 -6.35 -30.24
N PHE A 428 -9.52 -5.41 -29.30
CA PHE A 428 -10.54 -4.36 -29.26
C PHE A 428 -10.45 -3.41 -30.47
N PHE A 429 -9.24 -2.98 -30.85
CA PHE A 429 -9.01 -2.13 -32.00
C PHE A 429 -9.47 -2.81 -33.29
N LEU A 430 -9.06 -4.06 -33.51
CA LEU A 430 -9.50 -4.83 -34.67
C LEU A 430 -11.03 -5.00 -34.67
N ASN A 431 -11.66 -5.19 -33.50
CA ASN A 431 -13.11 -5.28 -33.36
C ASN A 431 -13.80 -3.99 -33.82
N MET A 432 -13.30 -2.85 -33.37
CA MET A 432 -13.80 -1.55 -33.77
C MET A 432 -13.61 -1.31 -35.27
N THR A 433 -12.46 -1.68 -35.85
CA THR A 433 -12.26 -1.59 -37.32
C THR A 433 -13.25 -2.47 -38.09
N SER A 434 -13.58 -3.67 -37.58
CA SER A 434 -14.60 -4.52 -38.17
C SER A 434 -15.98 -3.87 -38.12
N VAL A 435 -16.36 -3.25 -37.00
CA VAL A 435 -17.65 -2.53 -36.86
C VAL A 435 -17.71 -1.33 -37.82
N LEU A 436 -16.64 -0.55 -37.93
CA LEU A 436 -16.56 0.57 -38.88
C LEU A 436 -16.67 0.08 -40.33
N SER A 437 -16.02 -1.03 -40.67
CA SER A 437 -16.13 -1.68 -41.98
C SER A 437 -17.59 -2.07 -42.30
N TYR A 438 -18.33 -2.60 -41.32
CA TYR A 438 -19.76 -2.89 -41.49
C TYR A 438 -20.61 -1.62 -41.63
N LEU A 439 -20.33 -0.58 -40.84
CA LEU A 439 -21.09 0.67 -40.83
C LEU A 439 -20.95 1.42 -42.17
N PHE A 440 -19.72 1.58 -42.65
CA PHE A 440 -19.42 2.28 -43.90
C PHE A 440 -19.59 1.40 -45.14
N ARG A 441 -19.80 0.09 -44.95
CA ARG A 441 -19.86 -0.92 -46.03
C ARG A 441 -18.59 -0.93 -46.90
N GLU A 442 -17.46 -0.52 -46.31
CA GLU A 442 -16.15 -0.51 -46.96
C GLU A 442 -15.24 -1.53 -46.29
N ARG A 443 -14.50 -2.30 -47.08
CA ARG A 443 -13.52 -3.26 -46.54
C ARG A 443 -12.26 -2.52 -46.13
N ILE A 444 -11.94 -2.56 -44.84
CA ILE A 444 -10.66 -2.07 -44.33
C ILE A 444 -9.63 -3.19 -44.48
N ASP A 445 -8.47 -2.87 -45.07
CA ASP A 445 -7.39 -3.82 -45.20
C ASP A 445 -6.86 -4.22 -43.81
N PRO A 446 -6.84 -5.52 -43.46
CA PRO A 446 -6.33 -5.97 -42.17
C PRO A 446 -4.86 -5.63 -41.92
N VAL A 447 -4.04 -5.59 -42.97
CA VAL A 447 -2.62 -5.20 -42.83
C VAL A 447 -2.52 -3.74 -42.40
N LEU A 448 -3.37 -2.88 -42.98
CA LEU A 448 -3.43 -1.46 -42.61
C LEU A 448 -3.94 -1.29 -41.17
N ALA A 449 -5.02 -1.96 -40.80
CA ALA A 449 -5.56 -1.90 -39.43
C ALA A 449 -4.50 -2.36 -38.40
N PHE A 450 -3.84 -3.48 -38.68
CA PHE A 450 -2.81 -4.02 -37.80
C PHE A 450 -1.61 -3.07 -37.66
N ALA A 451 -1.08 -2.58 -38.78
CA ALA A 451 0.05 -1.66 -38.79
C ALA A 451 -0.26 -0.32 -38.10
N LEU A 452 -1.48 0.20 -38.26
CA LEU A 452 -1.93 1.40 -37.57
C LEU A 452 -1.96 1.20 -36.06
N PHE A 453 -2.44 0.05 -35.59
CA PHE A 453 -2.44 -0.26 -34.16
C PHE A 453 -1.00 -0.35 -33.60
N GLU A 454 -0.13 -1.12 -34.24
CA GLU A 454 1.25 -1.30 -33.75
C GLU A 454 2.02 0.01 -33.74
N LEU A 455 1.86 0.85 -34.78
CA LEU A 455 2.47 2.18 -34.82
C LEU A 455 1.93 3.06 -33.68
N SER A 456 0.61 3.05 -33.47
CA SER A 456 -0.04 3.83 -32.42
C SER A 456 0.40 3.39 -31.03
N PHE A 457 0.50 2.08 -30.80
CA PHE A 457 0.93 1.55 -29.51
C PHE A 457 2.42 1.80 -29.26
N ALA A 458 3.27 1.64 -30.29
CA ALA A 458 4.70 1.86 -30.17
C ALA A 458 5.04 3.34 -29.85
N TYR A 459 4.40 4.28 -30.55
CA TYR A 459 4.65 5.72 -30.40
C TYR A 459 3.64 6.43 -29.47
N ARG A 460 2.95 5.68 -28.60
CA ARG A 460 1.87 6.21 -27.76
C ARG A 460 2.31 7.38 -26.88
N VAL A 461 3.52 7.31 -26.33
CA VAL A 461 4.06 8.33 -25.42
C VAL A 461 4.36 9.61 -26.20
N GLU A 462 4.94 9.50 -27.39
CA GLU A 462 5.21 10.60 -28.31
C GLU A 462 3.93 11.25 -28.82
N PHE A 463 2.89 10.46 -29.11
CA PHE A 463 1.57 10.98 -29.47
C PHE A 463 0.95 11.78 -28.34
N VAL A 464 1.00 11.28 -27.10
CA VAL A 464 0.51 12.03 -25.93
C VAL A 464 1.32 13.30 -25.71
N LYS A 465 2.66 13.24 -25.81
CA LYS A 465 3.54 14.42 -25.72
C LYS A 465 3.23 15.48 -26.78
N SER A 466 2.74 15.09 -27.95
CA SER A 466 2.36 16.03 -29.02
C SER A 466 1.08 16.84 -28.72
N SER A 467 0.26 16.40 -27.75
CA SER A 467 -0.99 17.06 -27.38
C SER A 467 -0.96 17.49 -25.90
N PRO A 468 -0.77 18.79 -25.60
CA PRO A 468 -0.69 19.29 -24.23
C PRO A 468 -1.92 18.93 -23.39
N THR A 469 -3.12 19.08 -23.96
CA THR A 469 -4.37 18.76 -23.26
C THR A 469 -4.49 17.29 -22.89
N LEU A 470 -4.05 16.38 -23.78
CA LEU A 470 -4.11 14.95 -23.51
C LEU A 470 -3.06 14.56 -22.46
N ARG A 471 -1.86 15.16 -22.54
CA ARG A 471 -0.81 14.98 -21.52
C ARG A 471 -1.31 15.40 -20.14
N ASP A 472 -1.89 16.59 -20.02
CA ASP A 472 -2.32 17.12 -18.74
C ASP A 472 -3.41 16.24 -18.09
N ILE A 473 -4.35 15.70 -18.88
CA ILE A 473 -5.38 14.77 -18.36
C ILE A 473 -4.76 13.45 -17.86
N ILE A 474 -3.80 12.89 -18.60
CA ILE A 474 -3.18 11.62 -18.24
C ILE A 474 -2.27 11.78 -17.02
N VAL A 475 -1.52 12.88 -16.95
CA VAL A 475 -0.68 13.22 -15.80
C VAL A 475 -1.56 13.51 -14.59
N ASP A 476 -2.60 14.34 -14.69
CA ASP A 476 -3.55 14.61 -13.59
C ASP A 476 -4.19 13.33 -13.03
N PHE A 477 -4.53 12.36 -13.90
CA PHE A 477 -5.02 11.06 -13.46
C PHE A 477 -3.97 10.27 -12.67
N ALA A 478 -2.72 10.21 -13.16
CA ALA A 478 -1.63 9.52 -12.49
C ALA A 478 -1.28 10.20 -11.16
N ASP A 479 -1.19 11.52 -11.14
CA ASP A 479 -0.89 12.33 -9.95
C ASP A 479 -1.99 12.14 -8.91
N THR A 480 -3.26 12.25 -9.30
CA THR A 480 -4.39 12.01 -8.39
C THR A 480 -4.33 10.61 -7.78
N ASN A 481 -3.96 9.60 -8.56
CA ASN A 481 -3.85 8.23 -8.07
C ASN A 481 -2.64 8.03 -7.13
N TYR A 482 -1.50 8.62 -7.48
CA TYR A 482 -0.29 8.64 -6.67
C TYR A 482 -0.58 9.27 -5.30
N TRP A 483 -1.23 10.43 -5.29
CA TRP A 483 -1.64 11.13 -4.08
C TRP A 483 -2.76 10.43 -3.29
N LEU A 484 -3.53 9.52 -3.90
CA LEU A 484 -4.48 8.67 -3.17
C LEU A 484 -3.78 7.51 -2.44
N GLY A 485 -2.62 7.06 -2.93
CA GLY A 485 -1.81 6.04 -2.25
C GLY A 485 -1.08 6.59 -1.02
N ILE A 486 -0.87 7.90 -0.97
CA ILE A 486 -0.35 8.64 0.18
C ILE A 486 -1.55 9.08 1.04
N VAL A 487 -1.64 8.56 2.25
CA VAL A 487 -2.83 8.74 3.08
C VAL A 487 -2.81 10.11 3.74
N ASP A 488 -3.81 10.94 3.46
CA ASP A 488 -4.18 12.10 4.28
C ASP A 488 -4.79 11.54 5.59
N SER A 489 -3.94 11.32 6.60
CA SER A 489 -4.21 10.42 7.73
C SER A 489 -5.36 10.87 8.66
N ASP A 490 -6.04 9.90 9.29
CA ASP A 490 -6.84 10.09 10.50
C ASP A 490 -6.33 9.05 11.51
N ARG A 491 -6.14 9.43 12.78
CA ARG A 491 -5.55 8.57 13.83
C ARG A 491 -6.29 7.23 13.99
N PHE A 492 -7.54 7.15 13.56
CA PHE A 492 -8.44 6.03 13.80
C PHE A 492 -8.66 5.10 12.61
N ILE A 493 -8.22 5.49 11.41
CA ILE A 493 -8.40 4.67 10.21
C ILE A 493 -7.08 3.97 9.90
N PRO A 494 -7.01 2.64 9.96
CA PRO A 494 -5.80 1.90 9.62
C PRO A 494 -5.55 2.00 8.12
N ALA A 495 -4.64 2.88 7.71
CA ALA A 495 -4.05 2.88 6.39
C ALA A 495 -2.52 2.81 6.53
N ARG A 496 -1.90 2.09 5.59
CA ARG A 496 -0.58 1.40 5.67
C ARG A 496 0.64 2.34 5.69
N SER A 497 1.84 1.73 5.76
CA SER A 497 3.21 2.27 5.85
C SER A 497 3.56 3.66 5.30
N ALA A 498 2.82 4.24 4.36
CA ALA A 498 3.13 5.54 3.75
C ALA A 498 2.40 6.71 4.46
N MET A 499 2.57 6.83 5.78
CA MET A 499 2.00 7.94 6.57
C MET A 499 2.97 9.11 6.74
N ASP A 500 2.43 10.32 6.66
CA ASP A 500 3.19 11.56 6.85
C ASP A 500 3.61 11.75 8.33
N PHE A 501 4.91 11.87 8.58
CA PHE A 501 5.46 12.13 9.92
C PHE A 501 4.94 13.43 10.53
N ASP A 502 4.83 14.52 9.76
CA ASP A 502 4.41 15.83 10.29
C ASP A 502 2.98 15.74 10.82
N TYR A 503 2.10 15.29 9.93
CA TYR A 503 0.69 15.19 10.21
C TYR A 503 0.44 14.27 11.43
N CYS A 504 1.11 13.12 11.47
CA CYS A 504 0.99 12.18 12.57
C CYS A 504 1.46 12.78 13.89
N HIS A 505 2.60 13.45 13.89
CA HIS A 505 3.14 14.10 15.09
C HIS A 505 2.25 15.24 15.56
N HIS A 506 1.80 16.11 14.64
CA HIS A 506 0.90 17.21 14.93
C HIS A 506 -0.45 16.72 15.50
N MET A 507 -1.04 15.67 14.92
CA MET A 507 -2.29 15.08 15.43
C MET A 507 -2.15 14.53 16.85
N MET A 508 -1.05 13.85 17.15
CA MET A 508 -0.84 13.32 18.50
C MET A 508 -0.56 14.41 19.52
N THR A 509 0.32 15.36 19.20
CA THR A 509 0.67 16.47 20.10
C THR A 509 -0.50 17.42 20.36
N THR A 510 -1.29 17.72 19.33
CA THR A 510 -2.49 18.56 19.47
C THR A 510 -3.51 17.92 20.40
N LEU A 511 -3.64 16.59 20.38
CA LEU A 511 -4.55 15.86 21.27
C LEU A 511 -4.02 15.77 22.71
N THR A 512 -2.72 15.54 22.93
CA THR A 512 -2.14 15.53 24.29
C THR A 512 -2.26 16.90 24.97
N LEU A 513 -2.03 17.98 24.23
CA LEU A 513 -2.24 19.35 24.71
C LEU A 513 -3.73 19.65 25.02
N ARG A 514 -4.65 18.93 24.36
CA ARG A 514 -6.10 19.07 24.56
C ARG A 514 -6.60 18.27 25.77
N GLU A 515 -5.91 17.19 26.16
CA GLU A 515 -6.17 16.44 27.39
C GLU A 515 -5.59 17.12 28.63
N GLU A 516 -4.49 17.88 28.50
CA GLU A 516 -3.82 18.56 29.63
C GLU A 516 -4.37 19.96 29.96
N ALA A 517 -5.33 20.50 29.19
CA ALA A 517 -5.89 21.83 29.44
C ALA A 517 -6.80 21.84 30.70
N PRO A 518 -6.53 22.70 31.71
CA PRO A 518 -7.41 22.82 32.88
C PRO A 518 -8.75 23.41 32.47
N ALA A 519 -9.85 22.83 32.97
CA ALA A 519 -11.20 23.32 32.78
C ALA A 519 -11.32 24.77 33.29
N HIS A 520 -11.26 25.74 32.39
CA HIS A 520 -11.48 27.14 32.72
C HIS A 520 -12.97 27.44 32.57
N ASP A 521 -13.61 27.77 33.68
CA ASP A 521 -15.00 28.21 33.73
C ASP A 521 -15.20 29.53 32.98
N GLY A 522 -16.16 29.51 32.04
CA GLY A 522 -16.82 30.69 31.49
C GLY A 522 -16.26 31.20 30.16
N VAL A 523 -16.98 30.91 29.06
CA VAL A 523 -17.52 31.86 28.06
C VAL A 523 -17.77 31.16 26.71
N ASP A 524 -18.98 31.38 26.20
CA ASP A 524 -19.56 31.16 24.85
C ASP A 524 -19.80 29.73 24.32
N ASP A 525 -21.08 29.34 24.27
CA ASP A 525 -21.64 28.02 23.92
C ASP A 525 -21.67 27.74 22.39
N THR A 526 -20.87 28.47 21.60
CA THR A 526 -20.79 28.29 20.13
C THR A 526 -19.56 27.49 19.68
N ASN A 527 -18.63 27.21 20.59
CA ASN A 527 -17.38 26.48 20.33
C ASN A 527 -17.20 25.31 21.32
N ARG A 528 -18.20 24.43 21.45
CA ARG A 528 -17.97 23.18 22.19
C ARG A 528 -16.91 22.34 21.48
N PRO A 529 -15.85 21.87 22.19
CA PRO A 529 -14.88 20.97 21.59
C PRO A 529 -15.57 19.66 21.21
N ILE A 530 -15.49 19.31 19.93
CA ILE A 530 -16.00 18.04 19.39
C ILE A 530 -15.29 16.90 20.12
N SER A 531 -16.06 16.02 20.74
CA SER A 531 -15.55 14.86 21.48
C SER A 531 -14.83 13.90 20.53
N HIS A 532 -13.76 13.24 21.02
CA HIS A 532 -13.06 12.16 20.32
C HIS A 532 -14.04 11.11 19.73
N LYS A 533 -15.14 10.84 20.43
CA LYS A 533 -16.19 9.91 19.97
C LYS A 533 -17.01 10.47 18.81
N GLU A 534 -17.19 11.78 18.74
CA GLU A 534 -17.96 12.46 17.69
C GLU A 534 -17.16 12.57 16.38
N LEU A 535 -15.85 12.77 16.46
CA LEU A 535 -14.94 12.72 15.29
C LEU A 535 -14.85 11.30 14.72
N LEU A 536 -14.63 10.29 15.59
CA LEU A 536 -14.64 8.89 15.20
C LEU A 536 -15.99 8.48 14.58
N ALA A 537 -17.10 8.90 15.17
CA ALA A 537 -18.43 8.64 14.64
C ALA A 537 -18.69 9.37 13.31
N ALA A 538 -18.19 10.59 13.13
CA ALA A 538 -18.35 11.34 11.87
C ALA A 538 -17.52 10.75 10.71
N SER A 539 -16.35 10.18 11.00
CA SER A 539 -15.53 9.46 10.01
C SER A 539 -16.08 8.06 9.69
N LEU A 540 -16.71 7.37 10.67
CA LEU A 540 -17.20 5.99 10.49
C LEU A 540 -18.68 5.88 10.07
N LEU A 541 -19.52 6.87 10.37
CA LEU A 541 -20.97 6.84 10.12
C LEU A 541 -21.38 7.92 9.11
N HIS A 542 -21.91 7.47 7.98
CA HIS A 542 -22.46 8.34 6.93
C HIS A 542 -23.51 9.32 7.47
N GLY A 543 -23.28 10.62 7.28
CA GLY A 543 -24.32 11.64 7.22
C GLY A 543 -24.48 12.54 8.45
N SER A 544 -23.67 13.60 8.55
CA SER A 544 -24.10 14.85 9.17
C SER A 544 -23.33 16.03 8.57
N GLY A 545 -24.06 17.06 8.15
CA GLY A 545 -23.61 18.13 7.25
C GLY A 545 -22.63 19.14 7.84
N SER A 546 -21.40 18.71 8.12
CA SER A 546 -20.23 19.59 8.19
C SER A 546 -19.61 19.75 6.80
N SER A 547 -18.95 20.87 6.52
CA SER A 547 -18.38 21.20 5.19
C SER A 547 -17.19 20.33 4.76
N ALA A 548 -16.88 19.28 5.52
CA ALA A 548 -15.96 18.23 5.12
C ALA A 548 -16.76 17.10 4.46
N GLN A 549 -16.64 16.97 3.14
CA GLN A 549 -17.23 15.85 2.40
C GLN A 549 -16.53 14.54 2.85
N PRO A 550 -17.25 13.54 3.39
CA PRO A 550 -16.66 12.26 3.72
C PRO A 550 -16.22 11.53 2.44
N ARG A 551 -14.95 11.12 2.40
CA ARG A 551 -14.34 10.37 1.29
C ARG A 551 -14.42 8.87 1.60
N PRO A 552 -14.82 8.01 0.64
CA PRO A 552 -14.82 6.57 0.83
C PRO A 552 -13.39 6.03 0.99
N LEU A 553 -13.24 5.09 1.94
CA LEU A 553 -11.99 4.51 2.46
C LEU A 553 -11.16 3.68 1.46
N LEU A 554 -11.60 3.54 0.20
CA LEU A 554 -10.93 2.81 -0.88
C LEU A 554 -11.73 3.05 -2.17
N ALA A 555 -11.17 3.77 -3.14
CA ALA A 555 -11.65 3.75 -4.52
C ALA A 555 -10.61 4.36 -5.48
N ILE A 556 -10.11 3.56 -6.42
CA ILE A 556 -10.08 4.04 -7.80
C ILE A 556 -11.55 4.14 -8.20
N ARG A 557 -12.03 5.36 -8.39
CA ARG A 557 -13.41 5.59 -8.75
C ARG A 557 -13.63 5.12 -10.18
N ASP A 558 -14.47 4.10 -10.31
CA ASP A 558 -15.04 3.66 -11.59
C ASP A 558 -15.71 4.86 -12.28
N SER A 559 -15.39 5.09 -13.55
CA SER A 559 -15.82 6.22 -14.35
C SER A 559 -17.28 6.08 -14.79
N THR A 560 -18.24 6.01 -13.86
CA THR A 560 -19.68 5.95 -14.19
C THR A 560 -20.55 6.75 -13.23
N ALA A 561 -20.24 8.03 -13.02
CA ALA A 561 -21.21 8.97 -12.44
C ALA A 561 -22.17 9.52 -13.52
N ARG A 562 -23.14 8.72 -13.98
CA ARG A 562 -24.38 9.23 -14.63
C ARG A 562 -25.51 8.17 -14.75
N ARG A 563 -26.37 8.07 -13.73
CA ARG A 563 -27.84 8.22 -13.84
C ARG A 563 -28.56 7.98 -12.51
N ASN A 564 -29.41 8.94 -12.16
CA ASN A 564 -30.38 8.88 -11.08
C ASN A 564 -31.47 7.81 -11.31
N ARG A 565 -32.00 7.33 -10.16
CA ARG A 565 -33.37 6.83 -9.89
C ARG A 565 -33.73 5.40 -10.33
N LEU A 566 -33.90 4.48 -9.37
CA LEU A 566 -35.14 4.16 -8.61
C LEU A 566 -35.06 2.74 -8.00
N VAL A 567 -35.43 2.65 -6.72
CA VAL A 567 -36.15 1.54 -6.04
C VAL A 567 -35.46 0.17 -5.94
N GLY A 568 -35.06 -0.15 -4.70
CA GLY A 568 -35.42 -1.39 -4.00
C GLY A 568 -34.75 -2.68 -4.46
N ALA A 569 -33.73 -3.11 -3.72
CA ALA A 569 -33.52 -4.49 -3.28
C ALA A 569 -32.22 -4.55 -2.47
N GLU A 570 -32.26 -5.19 -1.31
CA GLU A 570 -31.10 -5.50 -0.47
C GLU A 570 -30.09 -6.40 -1.18
N PRO A 571 -28.84 -6.48 -0.65
CA PRO A 571 -28.12 -7.73 -0.72
C PRO A 571 -27.62 -8.20 0.65
N HIS A 572 -28.05 -9.43 0.92
CA HIS A 572 -27.54 -10.38 1.90
C HIS A 572 -26.01 -10.41 2.03
N HIS A 573 -25.57 -10.50 3.28
CA HIS A 573 -24.30 -11.08 3.70
C HIS A 573 -24.05 -12.45 3.06
N SER A 574 -22.80 -12.70 2.66
CA SER A 574 -22.20 -14.02 2.86
C SER A 574 -20.71 -13.88 3.15
N LEU A 575 -20.38 -14.03 4.43
CA LEU A 575 -19.09 -14.48 4.91
C LEU A 575 -19.01 -15.98 4.61
N HIS A 576 -18.00 -16.45 3.89
CA HIS A 576 -17.69 -17.87 3.83
C HIS A 576 -16.22 -18.11 4.14
N PHE A 577 -16.04 -18.78 5.27
CA PHE A 577 -14.81 -19.38 5.77
C PHE A 577 -14.49 -20.66 4.97
N SER A 578 -13.21 -20.84 4.64
CA SER A 578 -12.51 -22.09 4.29
C SER A 578 -12.93 -22.90 3.05
N SER A 579 -11.98 -23.09 2.14
CA SER A 579 -11.74 -24.42 1.56
C SER A 579 -10.24 -24.64 1.24
N PHE A 580 -9.79 -25.80 1.69
CA PHE A 580 -8.47 -26.41 1.64
C PHE A 580 -7.78 -26.35 0.27
N VAL A 581 -6.49 -25.96 0.26
CA VAL A 581 -5.49 -26.54 -0.65
C VAL A 581 -4.25 -26.88 0.17
N THR A 582 -3.91 -28.16 0.18
CA THR A 582 -2.71 -28.74 0.79
C THR A 582 -1.47 -28.33 -0.02
N PRO A 583 -0.39 -27.80 0.59
CA PRO A 583 0.90 -27.73 -0.08
C PRO A 583 1.58 -29.12 -0.06
N PRO A 584 2.35 -29.49 -1.10
CA PRO A 584 3.08 -30.75 -1.11
C PRO A 584 4.26 -30.67 -0.13
N ALA A 585 4.35 -31.67 0.74
CA ALA A 585 5.46 -31.87 1.65
C ALA A 585 6.77 -32.14 0.89
N SER A 586 7.84 -31.39 1.21
CA SER A 586 9.17 -32.01 1.34
C SER A 586 10.14 -31.18 2.19
N ARG A 587 10.83 -31.89 3.09
CA ARG A 587 12.07 -31.58 3.84
C ARG A 587 11.96 -30.78 5.14
N LEU A 588 11.52 -31.51 6.17
CA LEU A 588 11.98 -31.33 7.55
C LEU A 588 13.51 -31.45 7.65
N LYS A 589 14.15 -30.47 8.31
CA LYS A 589 15.32 -30.70 9.17
C LYS A 589 14.98 -30.20 10.58
N THR A 590 15.17 -31.10 11.52
CA THR A 590 14.79 -31.06 12.93
C THR A 590 15.64 -30.10 13.77
N ILE A 591 14.99 -29.27 14.59
CA ILE A 591 15.54 -28.76 15.86
C ILE A 591 14.44 -28.94 16.94
N PRO A 592 14.75 -29.51 18.11
CA PRO A 592 13.75 -29.82 19.14
C PRO A 592 13.56 -28.63 20.09
N SER A 593 12.38 -28.03 20.06
CA SER A 593 11.85 -27.26 21.20
C SER A 593 10.40 -27.66 21.33
N ASN A 594 10.03 -28.30 22.43
CA ASN A 594 8.67 -28.77 22.67
C ASN A 594 7.71 -27.57 22.55
N PRO A 595 6.97 -27.39 21.43
CA PRO A 595 6.20 -26.17 21.22
C PRO A 595 5.04 -26.16 22.23
N ARG A 596 4.76 -24.99 22.81
CA ARG A 596 3.64 -24.80 23.75
C ARG A 596 2.37 -25.38 23.14
N TYR A 597 1.80 -26.40 23.77
CA TYR A 597 0.53 -26.97 23.34
C TYR A 597 -0.60 -25.97 23.63
N ILE A 598 -1.24 -25.47 22.58
CA ILE A 598 -2.47 -24.68 22.65
C ILE A 598 -3.62 -25.61 22.24
N PRO A 599 -4.59 -25.90 23.12
CA PRO A 599 -5.73 -26.74 22.76
C PRO A 599 -6.52 -26.12 21.59
N SER A 600 -6.82 -26.93 20.58
CA SER A 600 -7.63 -26.51 19.43
C SER A 600 -9.14 -26.48 19.72
N SER A 601 -9.55 -26.85 20.93
CA SER A 601 -10.94 -26.88 21.38
C SER A 601 -11.09 -26.06 22.66
N PRO A 602 -12.22 -25.35 22.85
CA PRO A 602 -12.46 -24.60 24.08
C PRO A 602 -12.47 -25.52 25.29
N SER A 603 -11.97 -25.02 26.43
CA SER A 603 -11.98 -25.76 27.70
C SER A 603 -13.35 -25.79 28.36
N CYS A 604 -14.22 -24.83 28.04
CA CYS A 604 -15.58 -24.71 28.57
C CYS A 604 -16.48 -24.10 27.49
N ILE A 605 -17.72 -24.59 27.39
CA ILE A 605 -18.77 -24.06 26.52
C ILE A 605 -19.97 -23.77 27.41
N LEU A 606 -20.47 -22.55 27.36
CA LEU A 606 -21.66 -22.11 28.09
C LEU A 606 -22.80 -21.88 27.10
N ASP A 607 -24.00 -22.31 27.46
CA ASP A 607 -25.20 -22.01 26.68
C ASP A 607 -25.62 -20.56 26.93
N ALA A 608 -25.75 -19.79 25.85
CA ALA A 608 -26.16 -18.38 25.88
C ALA A 608 -27.48 -18.19 25.09
N PRO A 609 -28.62 -18.70 25.61
CA PRO A 609 -29.91 -18.52 24.97
C PRO A 609 -30.26 -17.02 24.94
N ASP A 610 -30.85 -16.54 23.85
CA ASP A 610 -31.25 -15.13 23.68
C ASP A 610 -30.10 -14.10 23.67
N LEU A 611 -28.86 -14.55 23.45
CA LEU A 611 -27.76 -13.65 23.09
C LEU A 611 -28.10 -12.98 21.76
N ARG A 612 -28.17 -11.65 21.76
CA ARG A 612 -28.51 -10.88 20.57
C ARG A 612 -27.34 -10.85 19.59
N ASP A 613 -27.57 -11.29 18.37
CA ASP A 613 -26.63 -11.21 17.25
C ASP A 613 -26.68 -9.82 16.61
N ASP A 614 -26.16 -8.82 17.33
CA ASP A 614 -26.06 -7.44 16.88
C ASP A 614 -24.65 -6.91 17.17
N PHE A 615 -23.95 -6.54 16.10
CA PHE A 615 -22.55 -6.10 16.12
C PHE A 615 -22.31 -4.87 17.02
N TYR A 616 -23.32 -4.04 17.25
CA TYR A 616 -23.17 -2.78 17.99
C TYR A 616 -23.30 -2.95 19.50
N LEU A 617 -23.61 -4.15 19.99
CA LEU A 617 -23.85 -4.42 21.41
C LEU A 617 -22.59 -4.96 22.10
N ASN A 618 -22.39 -4.57 23.36
CA ASN A 618 -21.28 -5.06 24.19
C ASN A 618 -21.85 -5.92 25.33
N LEU A 619 -22.23 -7.14 24.99
CA LEU A 619 -23.10 -7.99 25.84
C LEU A 619 -22.34 -8.84 26.86
N MET A 620 -21.02 -8.79 26.93
CA MET A 620 -20.25 -9.62 27.85
C MET A 620 -19.03 -8.87 28.38
N ASP A 621 -18.78 -8.98 29.68
CA ASP A 621 -17.56 -8.45 30.31
C ASP A 621 -17.09 -9.34 31.46
N TRP A 622 -15.77 -9.51 31.58
CA TRP A 622 -15.15 -10.36 32.59
C TRP A 622 -14.62 -9.50 33.73
N GLY A 623 -15.25 -9.65 34.89
CA GLY A 623 -15.02 -8.82 36.05
C GLY A 623 -14.10 -9.42 37.10
N PRO A 624 -13.94 -8.68 38.22
CA PRO A 624 -13.22 -9.15 39.40
C PRO A 624 -13.87 -10.41 39.99
N ASN A 625 -13.11 -11.14 40.82
CA ASN A 625 -13.52 -12.42 41.43
C ASN A 625 -13.94 -13.51 40.43
N ASN A 626 -13.44 -13.41 39.20
CA ASN A 626 -13.68 -14.37 38.14
C ASN A 626 -15.17 -14.49 37.75
N ILE A 627 -15.92 -13.39 37.85
CA ILE A 627 -17.34 -13.33 37.51
C ILE A 627 -17.47 -12.75 36.09
N VAL A 628 -18.10 -13.51 35.21
CA VAL A 628 -18.43 -13.10 33.84
C VAL A 628 -19.86 -12.59 33.83
N ALA A 629 -20.07 -11.35 33.40
CA ALA A 629 -21.39 -10.79 33.16
C ALA A 629 -21.77 -11.03 31.69
N ILE A 630 -22.94 -11.63 31.44
CA ILE A 630 -23.45 -11.98 30.11
C ILE A 630 -24.89 -11.47 29.98
N ALA A 631 -25.12 -10.52 29.09
CA ALA A 631 -26.43 -9.98 28.78
C ALA A 631 -27.18 -10.87 27.78
N LEU A 632 -28.29 -11.45 28.23
CA LEU A 632 -29.16 -12.31 27.44
C LEU A 632 -30.56 -11.71 27.43
N GLY A 633 -30.93 -11.08 26.31
CA GLY A 633 -32.18 -10.35 26.15
C GLY A 633 -32.38 -9.25 27.19
N MET A 634 -33.30 -9.46 28.13
CA MET A 634 -33.71 -8.49 29.16
C MET A 634 -32.95 -8.63 30.49
N THR A 635 -32.11 -9.66 30.62
CA THR A 635 -31.49 -10.08 31.88
C THR A 635 -29.98 -10.17 31.72
N VAL A 636 -29.25 -9.77 32.76
CA VAL A 636 -27.80 -10.00 32.85
C VAL A 636 -27.54 -11.20 33.75
N TYR A 637 -26.82 -12.19 33.25
CA TYR A 637 -26.39 -13.36 33.99
C TYR A 637 -24.94 -13.18 34.46
N LEU A 638 -24.70 -13.48 35.73
CA LEU A 638 -23.40 -13.45 36.38
C LEU A 638 -22.94 -14.89 36.59
N TYR A 639 -21.93 -15.31 35.84
CA TYR A 639 -21.33 -16.62 35.93
C TYR A 639 -19.98 -16.55 36.65
N ASN A 640 -19.87 -17.18 37.82
CA ASN A 640 -18.60 -17.29 38.51
C ASN A 640 -17.79 -18.47 37.94
N ALA A 641 -16.71 -18.19 37.22
CA ALA A 641 -15.89 -19.21 36.58
C ALA A 641 -15.05 -20.06 37.57
N HIS A 642 -14.96 -19.69 38.85
CA HIS A 642 -14.34 -20.52 39.88
C HIS A 642 -15.32 -21.50 40.53
N THR A 643 -16.52 -21.05 40.88
CA THR A 643 -17.53 -21.87 41.60
C THR A 643 -18.59 -22.49 40.69
N SER A 644 -18.63 -22.09 39.40
CA SER A 644 -19.68 -22.42 38.44
C SER A 644 -21.10 -22.00 38.88
N GLN A 645 -21.21 -21.04 39.81
CA GLN A 645 -22.51 -20.49 40.23
C GLN A 645 -23.01 -19.45 39.24
N VAL A 646 -24.32 -19.43 39.01
CA VAL A 646 -25.02 -18.48 38.15
C VAL A 646 -25.99 -17.66 38.99
N GLN A 647 -25.98 -16.35 38.81
CA GLN A 647 -26.96 -15.42 39.37
C GLN A 647 -27.52 -14.53 38.26
N ASP A 648 -28.75 -14.05 38.39
CA ASP A 648 -29.41 -13.24 37.38
C ASP A 648 -29.82 -11.86 37.91
N ILE A 649 -29.68 -10.85 37.05
CA ILE A 649 -30.07 -9.46 37.31
C ILE A 649 -31.12 -9.06 36.27
N PRO A 650 -32.38 -8.82 36.69
CA PRO A 650 -33.41 -8.33 35.78
C PRO A 650 -33.19 -6.84 35.51
N ALA A 651 -32.44 -6.53 34.46
CA ALA A 651 -32.07 -5.16 34.09
C ALA A 651 -33.23 -4.39 33.42
N CYS A 652 -34.05 -5.06 32.62
CA CYS A 652 -35.14 -4.42 31.88
C CYS A 652 -36.51 -4.73 32.49
N THR A 653 -37.34 -3.69 32.67
CA THR A 653 -38.75 -3.85 33.09
C THR A 653 -39.74 -3.75 31.93
N HIS A 654 -39.36 -3.06 30.85
CA HIS A 654 -40.25 -2.82 29.72
C HIS A 654 -40.15 -3.96 28.69
N PRO A 655 -41.27 -4.52 28.17
CA PRO A 655 -41.26 -5.69 27.28
C PRO A 655 -40.57 -5.51 25.91
N ARG A 656 -40.21 -4.28 25.55
CA ARG A 656 -39.50 -3.92 24.31
C ARG A 656 -38.05 -3.51 24.55
N ASP A 657 -37.63 -3.45 25.80
CA ASP A 657 -36.27 -3.09 26.18
C ASP A 657 -35.40 -4.36 26.22
N TYR A 658 -34.10 -4.17 26.08
CA TYR A 658 -33.10 -5.22 26.20
C TYR A 658 -31.78 -4.61 26.62
N VAL A 659 -30.90 -5.42 27.17
CA VAL A 659 -29.58 -4.97 27.60
C VAL A 659 -28.70 -4.77 26.37
N ALA A 660 -28.17 -3.57 26.21
CA ALA A 660 -27.33 -3.18 25.09
C ALA A 660 -25.83 -3.21 25.43
N SER A 661 -25.49 -3.03 26.71
CA SER A 661 -24.10 -3.11 27.17
C SER A 661 -23.97 -3.50 28.64
N VAL A 662 -22.88 -4.20 28.97
CA VAL A 662 -22.44 -4.46 30.34
C VAL A 662 -20.97 -4.11 30.48
N ALA A 663 -20.59 -3.50 31.60
CA ALA A 663 -19.20 -3.16 31.89
C ALA A 663 -18.92 -3.15 33.39
N TRP A 664 -17.87 -3.84 33.82
CA TRP A 664 -17.41 -3.83 35.19
C TRP A 664 -16.73 -2.51 35.52
N VAL A 665 -17.06 -1.95 36.69
CA VAL A 665 -16.41 -0.74 37.20
C VAL A 665 -15.00 -1.10 37.67
N LYS A 666 -13.98 -0.41 37.13
CA LYS A 666 -12.58 -0.57 37.55
C LYS A 666 -12.40 0.08 38.92
N ASN A 667 -11.75 -0.63 39.85
CA ASN A 667 -11.39 -0.08 41.16
C ASN A 667 -10.39 1.06 41.00
N THR A 668 -10.86 2.31 41.08
CA THR A 668 -10.00 3.50 41.17
C THR A 668 -9.96 3.98 42.62
N SER A 669 -8.83 4.55 43.04
CA SER A 669 -8.61 5.04 44.42
C SER A 669 -9.58 6.11 44.91
N SER A 670 -10.40 6.67 44.02
CA SER A 670 -11.47 7.64 44.29
C SER A 670 -12.83 7.00 44.62
N CYS A 671 -13.00 5.71 44.38
CA CYS A 671 -14.19 4.95 44.73
C CYS A 671 -13.88 4.15 46.00
N GLY A 672 -14.54 4.48 47.11
CA GLY A 672 -14.30 3.84 48.41
C GLY A 672 -14.27 2.30 48.37
N ASP A 673 -13.50 1.74 49.29
CA ASP A 673 -13.14 0.34 49.48
C ASP A 673 -14.24 -0.67 49.08
N GLY A 674 -13.89 -1.62 48.19
CA GLY A 674 -14.52 -2.94 48.12
C GLY A 674 -15.81 -3.15 47.30
N ALA A 675 -16.43 -2.12 46.72
CA ALA A 675 -17.73 -2.33 46.03
C ALA A 675 -17.57 -2.87 44.59
N TYR A 676 -17.91 -4.15 44.36
CA TYR A 676 -18.02 -4.73 43.01
C TYR A 676 -19.26 -4.19 42.30
N ARG A 677 -19.06 -3.23 41.41
CA ARG A 677 -20.15 -2.59 40.67
C ARG A 677 -20.14 -2.98 39.20
N LEU A 678 -21.32 -3.20 38.66
CA LEU A 678 -21.57 -3.47 37.25
C LEU A 678 -22.42 -2.34 36.67
N ALA A 679 -21.95 -1.75 35.57
CA ALA A 679 -22.75 -0.84 34.76
C ALA A 679 -23.52 -1.64 33.71
N VAL A 680 -24.81 -1.36 33.57
CA VAL A 680 -25.72 -1.99 32.61
C VAL A 680 -26.41 -0.90 31.82
N GLY A 681 -26.20 -0.88 30.51
CA GLY A 681 -26.88 0.03 29.59
C GLY A 681 -28.00 -0.69 28.85
N THR A 682 -29.19 -0.10 28.79
CA THR A 682 -30.36 -0.67 28.08
C THR A 682 -30.64 0.03 26.76
N TYR A 683 -31.40 -0.62 25.89
CA TYR A 683 -31.80 -0.10 24.59
C TYR A 683 -32.60 1.21 24.68
N LEU A 684 -33.38 1.40 25.74
CA LEU A 684 -34.13 2.64 25.97
C LEU A 684 -33.29 3.81 26.50
N GLY A 685 -31.97 3.65 26.59
CA GLY A 685 -31.05 4.71 27.03
C GLY A 685 -31.00 4.88 28.55
N GLU A 686 -31.37 3.84 29.30
CA GLU A 686 -31.12 3.77 30.74
C GLU A 686 -29.69 3.29 31.00
N LEU A 687 -28.98 3.99 31.88
CA LEU A 687 -27.72 3.53 32.46
C LEU A 687 -27.96 3.19 33.93
N GLN A 688 -27.78 1.92 34.28
CA GLN A 688 -27.98 1.39 35.62
C GLN A 688 -26.63 0.99 36.22
N ILE A 689 -26.43 1.27 37.50
CA ILE A 689 -25.28 0.78 38.27
C ILE A 689 -25.78 -0.18 39.34
N TRP A 690 -25.29 -1.41 39.29
CA TRP A 690 -25.65 -2.49 40.18
C TRP A 690 -24.51 -2.80 41.14
N ASP A 691 -24.83 -2.94 42.43
CA ASP A 691 -23.93 -3.53 43.42
C ASP A 691 -24.15 -5.04 43.41
N ILE A 692 -23.11 -5.79 43.02
CA ILE A 692 -23.20 -7.23 42.80
C ILE A 692 -23.19 -8.01 44.12
N GLU A 693 -22.59 -7.49 45.19
CA GLU A 693 -22.62 -8.17 46.48
C GLU A 693 -24.00 -8.12 47.12
N ALA A 694 -24.64 -6.95 47.03
CA ALA A 694 -25.98 -6.73 47.55
C ALA A 694 -27.08 -7.19 46.58
N LEU A 695 -26.76 -7.45 45.30
CA LEU A 695 -27.71 -7.65 44.19
C LEU A 695 -28.77 -6.54 44.14
N THR A 696 -28.34 -5.31 44.39
CA THR A 696 -29.22 -4.14 44.40
C THR A 696 -28.76 -3.09 43.42
N MET A 697 -29.73 -2.44 42.79
CA MET A 697 -29.50 -1.32 41.90
C MET A 697 -29.20 -0.07 42.74
N VAL A 698 -28.02 0.51 42.57
CA VAL A 698 -27.53 1.67 43.33
C VAL A 698 -27.96 2.97 42.67
N MET A 699 -27.96 3.02 41.34
CA MET A 699 -28.22 4.23 40.58
C MET A 699 -28.87 3.91 39.24
N VAL A 700 -29.79 4.78 38.80
CA VAL A 700 -30.32 4.80 37.44
C VAL A 700 -30.20 6.22 36.91
N HIS A 701 -29.63 6.37 35.71
CA HIS A 701 -29.58 7.62 34.98
C HIS A 701 -30.32 7.48 33.64
N TRP A 702 -31.16 8.47 33.32
CA TRP A 702 -31.91 8.53 32.07
C TRP A 702 -31.27 9.53 31.12
N GLN A 703 -30.78 9.08 29.98
CA GLN A 703 -30.36 9.98 28.91
C GLN A 703 -31.61 10.39 28.09
N ARG A 704 -32.15 11.59 28.33
CA ARG A 704 -33.22 12.15 27.47
C ARG A 704 -32.64 12.44 26.08
N GLY A 705 -33.10 11.71 25.07
CA GLY A 705 -32.79 12.01 23.67
C GLY A 705 -33.41 13.35 23.19
N PRO A 706 -32.91 13.95 22.08
CA PRO A 706 -33.28 15.31 21.65
C PRO A 706 -34.68 15.48 21.04
N GLU A 707 -35.54 14.46 20.99
CA GLU A 707 -36.74 14.48 20.13
C GLU A 707 -38.02 15.08 20.72
N THR A 708 -38.05 15.54 21.97
CA THR A 708 -39.25 16.16 22.58
C THR A 708 -39.12 17.66 22.83
N ARG A 709 -38.63 18.40 21.81
CA ARG A 709 -38.75 19.88 21.74
C ARG A 709 -39.60 20.30 20.53
N LYS A 710 -40.75 19.67 20.33
CA LYS A 710 -41.87 20.22 19.54
C LYS A 710 -43.18 19.90 20.24
N SER A 711 -43.99 20.95 20.41
CA SER A 711 -45.35 21.06 20.95
C SER A 711 -45.55 21.01 22.48
N ILE A 712 -45.77 22.24 22.99
CA ILE A 712 -46.48 22.72 24.20
C ILE A 712 -45.76 22.59 25.53
#